data_AF-A0A9W8N5X3-F1
#
_entry.id   AF-A0A9W8N5X3-F1
#
_cell.length_a   1.000
_cell.length_b   1.000
_cell.length_c   1.000
_cell.angle_alpha   90.00
_cell.angle_beta   90.00
_cell.angle_gamma   90.00
#
_symmetry.space_group_name_H-M   'P 1'
#
loop_
_entity.id
_entity.type
_entity.pdbx_description
1 polymer ?
#
loop_
_entity_poly.entity_id
_entity_poly.type
_entity_poly.pdbx_seq_one_letter_code
_entity_poly.pdbx_strand_id
1 'polypeptide(L)'
;MGRFGFISTLLLTASLNVQLCLGQSSAATVYTDSETGIIFDTWIVPDKANGGTSGTWGGMTMGVALPEDALDTDADEFIGYLQCSSNSTTLTGWCGISLAGPMTNSLLIMAYPYNDEVLTSFRFATGYDLPDVYTGDATLTQISSSINATHYSVIFRCQGCLSWDHDGATGSVSTSSGSLVLGWCNAFPAPDDPECADTVGIVQHDNGQSIFGAVLDSNAANPSYTEWAALATSTVTGSCGGSTTSPTATPTTTPTGVPVPTGSYDYIVVGAGAGGIPIADKLSEAGKKVLLIEKGPVSSGRWGGTLGPDWVEGTNLTRFDVPGLCNEIWEDSAGISCTDTDQMAGCVLGGGTAINAGLWWKPYSLDWDYNFPTGWKSTDMAGATSRVFSRIPGTDAPSKDGKRYLQQGFDVISSGLADAGWTSVTANNVPDQKNHTYTHTPFMFSNGERGGPMATYLVTANARSNFDLWTGTGVKRVVRTGGHITGVEVEAYEEGGYVGTVNVTATTGRVVLSAGTFGSAKILMRSGIGPEDQLEVVQTSTDGPTMIGNNSWIKLPVGHNLNDHVNTDTVIAHPDVVFYDFYEAYDDPNTTDVNLYLNSRSGILAQAAPNIGPNFFDEIKGADGIVRQLEWTSRVEDSSGTDNLNAMTMSQYLGRGSVSRGQMTITKALSTVVSTVPYLKDANDVQAVIQGIKNLQSALAGVEGLTWLVPDPDTSVEDYVNNLLVSYTNRRANHWIGTSKLGTDDGRSGGTSVVDVNTKVYGTDNLFVVDASIFPGHVTANPSAYIVIASEHAAERILALATPTAVAQYQQCGGINYSGSFVCASGYTCKYQNDYYWQPLCAAIQETQIRLPTHGDDAAEYAAVFKWHKGEVEGGHGGPELARVDEANGHGIADTTPGLGWSVA
;
A
#
# COMPACT_ATOMS: atom_id res chain seq x y z
N MET A 1 -5.63 -20.17 -67.37
CA MET A 1 -4.16 -20.27 -67.53
C MET A 1 -3.65 -20.86 -66.22
N GLY A 2 -3.63 -22.18 -66.00
CA GLY A 2 -2.70 -23.20 -66.52
C GLY A 2 -1.52 -23.32 -65.53
N ARG A 3 -1.08 -24.45 -64.96
CA ARG A 3 -1.29 -25.92 -65.06
C ARG A 3 -0.69 -26.48 -63.72
N PHE A 4 -1.14 -27.51 -63.00
CA PHE A 4 -1.14 -28.98 -63.19
C PHE A 4 -1.66 -29.52 -61.81
N GLY A 5 -2.69 -30.37 -61.67
CA GLY A 5 -2.69 -31.85 -61.72
C GLY A 5 -1.73 -32.49 -60.70
N PHE A 6 -2.01 -33.55 -59.92
CA PHE A 6 -3.16 -34.42 -59.64
C PHE A 6 -2.68 -35.42 -58.54
N ILE A 7 -3.58 -36.15 -57.85
CA ILE A 7 -3.35 -37.39 -57.03
C ILE A 7 -3.23 -37.26 -55.49
N SER A 8 -4.39 -37.46 -54.84
CA SER A 8 -4.80 -38.48 -53.84
C SER A 8 -3.86 -39.05 -52.75
N THR A 9 -4.51 -39.20 -51.57
CA THR A 9 -4.56 -40.32 -50.58
C THR A 9 -3.57 -40.43 -49.39
N LEU A 10 -4.17 -40.33 -48.18
CA LEU A 10 -3.98 -41.12 -46.94
C LEU A 10 -2.59 -41.65 -46.56
N LEU A 11 -2.08 -41.23 -45.39
CA LEU A 11 -1.92 -42.08 -44.17
C LEU A 11 -1.12 -41.35 -43.08
N LEU A 12 -1.56 -41.53 -41.83
CA LEU A 12 -0.79 -41.30 -40.60
C LEU A 12 0.53 -42.08 -40.64
N THR A 13 1.64 -41.44 -40.27
CA THR A 13 2.67 -42.02 -39.38
C THR A 13 3.57 -40.93 -38.81
N ALA A 14 3.97 -41.16 -37.56
CA ALA A 14 4.79 -40.31 -36.70
C ALA A 14 6.07 -39.77 -37.36
N SER A 15 6.34 -38.49 -37.15
CA SER A 15 7.70 -37.94 -37.25
C SER A 15 8.18 -37.61 -35.84
N LEU A 16 9.10 -38.44 -35.34
CA LEU A 16 10.00 -38.04 -34.26
C LEU A 16 10.74 -36.78 -34.71
N ASN A 17 10.57 -35.69 -33.98
CA ASN A 17 11.55 -34.60 -34.01
C ASN A 17 12.76 -35.05 -33.19
N VAL A 18 13.76 -35.59 -33.89
CA VAL A 18 15.12 -35.69 -33.39
C VAL A 18 15.64 -34.27 -33.27
N GLN A 19 15.54 -33.68 -32.07
CA GLN A 19 16.41 -32.56 -31.72
C GLN A 19 17.84 -33.09 -31.75
N LEU A 20 18.67 -32.48 -32.58
CA LEU A 20 20.11 -32.69 -32.59
C LEU A 20 20.67 -32.25 -31.22
N CYS A 21 20.82 -33.19 -30.28
CA CYS A 21 21.63 -33.01 -29.08
C CYS A 21 23.09 -32.90 -29.50
N LEU A 22 23.63 -31.67 -29.58
CA LEU A 22 25.04 -31.46 -29.29
C LEU A 22 25.18 -31.57 -27.77
N GLY A 23 25.52 -32.77 -27.30
CA GLY A 23 25.70 -33.07 -25.87
C GLY A 23 26.86 -32.28 -25.28
N GLN A 24 26.72 -31.90 -24.00
CA GLN A 24 27.84 -31.40 -23.20
C GLN A 24 28.99 -32.42 -23.22
N SER A 25 30.23 -31.92 -23.20
CA SER A 25 31.41 -32.80 -23.15
C SER A 25 31.35 -33.66 -21.90
N SER A 26 31.35 -34.97 -22.08
CA SER A 26 31.42 -35.91 -20.96
C SER A 26 32.80 -35.94 -20.30
N ALA A 27 33.84 -35.47 -21.00
CA ALA A 27 35.19 -35.40 -20.47
C ALA A 27 35.35 -34.22 -19.50
N ALA A 28 35.92 -34.50 -18.33
CA ALA A 28 36.28 -33.50 -17.34
C ALA A 28 37.38 -32.57 -17.85
N THR A 29 37.36 -31.33 -17.34
CA THR A 29 38.46 -30.37 -17.44
C THR A 29 39.01 -30.12 -16.04
N VAL A 30 40.32 -30.25 -15.88
CA VAL A 30 40.97 -30.00 -14.57
C VAL A 30 40.94 -28.51 -14.26
N TYR A 31 40.40 -28.16 -13.10
CA TYR A 31 40.42 -26.81 -12.54
C TYR A 31 41.13 -26.84 -11.19
N THR A 32 42.10 -25.95 -10.97
CA THR A 32 42.72 -25.76 -9.65
C THR A 32 42.27 -24.41 -9.12
N ASP A 33 41.57 -24.43 -8.00
CA ASP A 33 41.15 -23.20 -7.33
C ASP A 33 42.37 -22.49 -6.74
N SER A 34 42.56 -21.22 -7.11
CA SER A 34 43.78 -20.48 -6.76
C SER A 34 43.83 -20.05 -5.30
N GLU A 35 42.69 -20.01 -4.60
CA GLU A 35 42.59 -19.56 -3.21
C GLU A 35 42.78 -20.73 -2.24
N THR A 36 42.11 -21.86 -2.52
CA THR A 36 42.11 -23.05 -1.65
C THR A 36 43.15 -24.09 -2.05
N GLY A 37 43.62 -24.06 -3.31
CA GLY A 37 44.54 -25.06 -3.87
C GLY A 37 43.87 -26.38 -4.24
N ILE A 38 42.53 -26.47 -4.16
CA ILE A 38 41.78 -27.70 -4.45
C ILE A 38 41.76 -27.96 -5.96
N ILE A 39 41.98 -29.21 -6.35
CA ILE A 39 41.92 -29.67 -7.74
C ILE A 39 40.58 -30.37 -7.97
N PHE A 40 39.84 -29.90 -8.97
CA PHE A 40 38.55 -30.43 -9.37
C PHE A 40 38.59 -31.00 -10.77
N ASP A 41 37.87 -32.09 -10.99
CA ASP A 41 37.31 -32.38 -12.30
C ASP A 41 36.08 -31.48 -12.51
N THR A 42 36.07 -30.71 -13.59
CA THR A 42 34.97 -29.78 -13.91
C THR A 42 34.31 -30.04 -15.25
N TRP A 43 33.02 -29.72 -15.33
CA TRP A 43 32.24 -29.73 -16.55
C TRP A 43 31.59 -28.37 -16.74
N ILE A 44 31.83 -27.78 -17.92
CA ILE A 44 31.43 -26.42 -18.24
C ILE A 44 30.16 -26.46 -19.09
N VAL A 45 29.13 -25.78 -18.60
CA VAL A 45 27.95 -25.38 -19.36
C VAL A 45 28.30 -24.12 -20.16
N PRO A 46 28.28 -24.16 -21.50
CA PRO A 46 28.69 -23.03 -22.31
C PRO A 46 27.72 -21.85 -22.19
N ASP A 47 28.27 -20.64 -22.32
CA ASP A 47 27.48 -19.41 -22.43
C ASP A 47 26.83 -19.30 -23.82
N LYS A 48 25.50 -19.19 -23.85
CA LYS A 48 24.72 -18.97 -25.09
C LYS A 48 25.15 -17.72 -25.85
N ALA A 49 25.65 -16.68 -25.17
CA ALA A 49 26.14 -15.46 -25.83
C ALA A 49 27.34 -15.71 -26.76
N ASN A 50 28.07 -16.81 -26.57
CA ASN A 50 29.21 -17.19 -27.42
C ASN A 50 28.81 -18.00 -28.67
N GLY A 51 27.54 -17.90 -29.10
CA GLY A 51 27.05 -18.48 -30.36
C GLY A 51 26.61 -19.94 -30.28
N GLY A 52 26.39 -20.46 -29.07
CA GLY A 52 25.89 -21.83 -28.84
C GLY A 52 24.35 -21.93 -28.85
N THR A 53 23.80 -23.04 -29.34
CA THR A 53 22.35 -23.33 -29.34
C THR A 53 21.90 -24.12 -28.10
N SER A 54 22.83 -24.58 -27.26
CA SER A 54 22.61 -25.29 -26.00
C SER A 54 23.51 -24.68 -24.90
N GLY A 55 23.03 -24.64 -23.65
CA GLY A 55 23.74 -24.00 -22.52
C GLY A 55 22.87 -23.03 -21.72
N THR A 56 23.51 -22.09 -21.03
CA THR A 56 22.87 -21.07 -20.18
C THR A 56 23.41 -19.69 -20.56
N TRP A 57 22.67 -18.60 -20.33
CA TRP A 57 23.23 -17.24 -20.49
C TRP A 57 24.14 -16.93 -19.30
N GLY A 58 25.39 -16.54 -19.57
CA GLY A 58 26.43 -16.30 -18.57
C GLY A 58 27.26 -17.53 -18.18
N GLY A 59 26.93 -18.73 -18.70
CA GLY A 59 27.67 -19.96 -18.41
C GLY A 59 27.45 -20.52 -16.99
N MET A 60 27.90 -21.76 -16.78
CA MET A 60 27.93 -22.41 -15.46
C MET A 60 29.04 -23.45 -15.44
N THR A 61 29.69 -23.66 -14.29
CA THR A 61 30.69 -24.70 -14.11
C THR A 61 30.35 -25.51 -12.86
N MET A 62 30.44 -26.82 -12.98
CA MET A 62 30.32 -27.76 -11.86
C MET A 62 31.62 -28.51 -11.71
N GLY A 63 32.07 -28.72 -10.48
CA GLY A 63 33.28 -29.47 -10.19
C GLY A 63 33.12 -30.43 -9.04
N VAL A 64 33.87 -31.53 -9.09
CA VAL A 64 33.91 -32.57 -8.07
C VAL A 64 35.36 -32.91 -7.74
N ALA A 65 35.68 -32.98 -6.45
CA ALA A 65 36.88 -33.58 -5.90
C ALA A 65 36.46 -34.65 -4.87
N LEU A 66 37.17 -35.77 -4.86
CA LEU A 66 36.80 -37.01 -4.18
C LEU A 66 37.97 -37.55 -3.33
N PRO A 67 37.67 -38.40 -2.32
CA PRO A 67 38.68 -39.17 -1.60
C PRO A 67 39.63 -39.94 -2.51
N GLU A 68 40.85 -40.21 -2.03
CA GLU A 68 41.92 -40.88 -2.79
C GLU A 68 41.50 -42.23 -3.39
N ASP A 69 40.66 -42.98 -2.69
CA ASP A 69 40.17 -44.31 -3.08
C ASP A 69 38.80 -44.28 -3.79
N ALA A 70 38.24 -43.11 -4.06
CA ALA A 70 36.87 -42.95 -4.55
C ALA A 70 36.59 -43.51 -5.96
N LEU A 71 37.64 -43.77 -6.75
CA LEU A 71 37.53 -44.41 -8.06
C LEU A 71 37.63 -45.95 -7.97
N ASP A 72 38.09 -46.48 -6.84
CA ASP A 72 38.19 -47.93 -6.59
C ASP A 72 37.02 -48.41 -5.69
N THR A 73 36.58 -47.57 -4.76
CA THR A 73 35.47 -47.81 -3.84
C THR A 73 34.53 -46.62 -3.82
N ASP A 74 33.22 -46.85 -3.71
CA ASP A 74 32.25 -45.76 -3.69
C ASP A 74 32.47 -44.85 -2.48
N ALA A 75 32.67 -43.55 -2.75
CA ALA A 75 32.73 -42.53 -1.72
C ALA A 75 31.31 -42.20 -1.22
N ASP A 76 31.23 -41.76 0.03
CA ASP A 76 29.97 -41.25 0.63
C ASP A 76 29.95 -39.70 0.71
N GLU A 77 31.08 -39.06 0.43
CA GLU A 77 31.24 -37.62 0.45
C GLU A 77 32.08 -37.11 -0.73
N PHE A 78 31.97 -35.81 -1.02
CA PHE A 78 32.78 -35.11 -2.01
C PHE A 78 32.94 -33.63 -1.65
N ILE A 79 33.91 -32.97 -2.29
CA ILE A 79 33.99 -31.50 -2.32
C ILE A 79 33.46 -31.03 -3.68
N GLY A 80 32.45 -30.18 -3.66
CA GLY A 80 31.81 -29.59 -4.83
C GLY A 80 32.32 -28.18 -5.12
N TYR A 81 32.37 -27.84 -6.41
CA TYR A 81 32.54 -26.49 -6.91
C TYR A 81 31.36 -26.12 -7.78
N LEU A 82 30.72 -24.98 -7.50
CA LEU A 82 29.70 -24.39 -8.37
C LEU A 82 30.10 -22.97 -8.71
N GLN A 83 30.11 -22.64 -10.00
CA GLN A 83 30.14 -21.28 -10.51
C GLN A 83 28.90 -21.07 -11.37
N CYS A 84 28.06 -20.14 -10.97
CA CYS A 84 26.76 -19.92 -11.58
C CYS A 84 26.65 -18.47 -12.07
N SER A 85 25.93 -18.28 -13.18
CA SER A 85 25.72 -16.97 -13.78
C SER A 85 24.88 -16.06 -12.89
N SER A 86 25.22 -14.78 -12.85
CA SER A 86 24.38 -13.74 -12.25
C SER A 86 24.46 -12.45 -13.04
N ASN A 87 23.40 -11.64 -13.03
CA ASN A 87 23.38 -10.32 -13.64
C ASN A 87 23.44 -9.19 -12.59
N SER A 88 23.73 -9.52 -11.33
CA SER A 88 23.73 -8.60 -10.19
C SER A 88 24.74 -9.02 -9.14
N THR A 89 25.19 -8.07 -8.34
CA THR A 89 26.06 -8.29 -7.17
C THR A 89 25.29 -8.51 -5.87
N THR A 90 23.96 -8.37 -5.86
CA THR A 90 23.20 -8.37 -4.58
C THR A 90 22.06 -9.38 -4.51
N LEU A 91 21.48 -9.83 -5.63
CA LEU A 91 20.51 -10.96 -5.74
C LEU A 91 19.93 -11.06 -7.16
N THR A 92 20.49 -11.93 -8.00
CA THR A 92 19.79 -12.45 -9.19
C THR A 92 20.24 -13.88 -9.46
N GLY A 93 19.27 -14.75 -9.74
CA GLY A 93 19.50 -16.12 -10.19
C GLY A 93 19.70 -17.14 -9.07
N TRP A 94 19.43 -18.40 -9.42
CA TRP A 94 19.79 -19.57 -8.63
C TRP A 94 20.21 -20.70 -9.58
N CYS A 95 21.01 -21.63 -9.09
CA CYS A 95 21.42 -22.81 -9.84
C CYS A 95 21.25 -24.07 -9.00
N GLY A 96 21.07 -25.19 -9.68
CA GLY A 96 20.87 -26.48 -9.03
C GLY A 96 21.60 -27.60 -9.75
N ILE A 97 22.03 -28.60 -9.00
CA ILE A 97 22.61 -29.84 -9.52
C ILE A 97 21.91 -31.07 -8.95
N SER A 98 21.86 -32.12 -9.75
CA SER A 98 21.47 -33.48 -9.36
C SER A 98 22.62 -34.42 -9.70
N LEU A 99 23.14 -35.15 -8.71
CA LEU A 99 24.27 -36.08 -8.92
C LEU A 99 23.86 -37.38 -9.61
N ALA A 100 22.55 -37.63 -9.73
CA ALA A 100 21.98 -38.81 -10.36
C ALA A 100 21.31 -38.51 -11.72
N GLY A 101 21.23 -37.24 -12.10
CA GLY A 101 20.73 -36.79 -13.39
C GLY A 101 19.35 -36.16 -13.29
N PRO A 102 18.27 -36.95 -13.15
CA PRO A 102 16.91 -36.42 -13.06
C PRO A 102 16.71 -35.46 -11.89
N MET A 103 15.73 -34.56 -12.04
CA MET A 103 15.20 -33.72 -10.97
C MET A 103 14.49 -34.57 -9.91
N THR A 104 13.71 -35.56 -10.33
CA THR A 104 12.85 -36.34 -9.44
C THR A 104 13.56 -37.54 -8.82
N ASN A 105 13.26 -37.85 -7.57
CA ASN A 105 13.75 -39.00 -6.80
C ASN A 105 15.28 -39.01 -6.66
N SER A 106 15.89 -37.83 -6.53
CA SER A 106 17.34 -37.65 -6.39
C SER A 106 17.62 -36.49 -5.45
N LEU A 107 18.72 -36.57 -4.70
CA LEU A 107 19.18 -35.44 -3.90
C LEU A 107 19.58 -34.28 -4.82
N LEU A 108 18.98 -33.12 -4.59
CA LEU A 108 19.26 -31.88 -5.31
C LEU A 108 20.05 -30.93 -4.42
N ILE A 109 21.05 -30.27 -4.99
CA ILE A 109 21.82 -29.22 -4.31
C ILE A 109 21.57 -27.92 -5.05
N MET A 110 21.00 -26.95 -4.34
CA MET A 110 20.69 -25.61 -4.85
C MET A 110 21.67 -24.59 -4.26
N ALA A 111 22.09 -23.60 -5.05
CA ALA A 111 22.91 -22.47 -4.61
C ALA A 111 22.46 -21.13 -5.23
N TYR A 112 22.49 -20.05 -4.44
CA TYR A 112 22.11 -18.70 -4.86
C TYR A 112 22.78 -17.60 -4.01
N PRO A 113 23.03 -16.41 -4.56
CA PRO A 113 23.60 -15.29 -3.81
C PRO A 113 22.52 -14.58 -2.99
N TYR A 114 22.81 -14.25 -1.73
CA TYR A 114 21.97 -13.41 -0.87
C TYR A 114 22.86 -12.48 -0.02
N ASN A 115 22.72 -11.16 -0.20
CA ASN A 115 23.66 -10.16 0.32
C ASN A 115 25.10 -10.45 -0.14
N ASP A 116 26.05 -10.56 0.79
CA ASP A 116 27.47 -10.82 0.52
C ASP A 116 27.82 -12.33 0.64
N GLU A 117 26.82 -13.21 0.78
CA GLU A 117 26.99 -14.64 1.01
C GLU A 117 26.33 -15.48 -0.11
N VAL A 118 26.81 -16.71 -0.31
CA VAL A 118 26.14 -17.71 -1.17
C VAL A 118 25.41 -18.69 -0.27
N LEU A 119 24.09 -18.76 -0.38
CA LEU A 119 23.26 -19.71 0.36
C LEU A 119 23.07 -21.00 -0.43
N THR A 120 22.94 -22.12 0.28
CA THR A 120 22.73 -23.44 -0.29
C THR A 120 21.57 -24.16 0.39
N SER A 121 20.85 -25.00 -0.35
CA SER A 121 19.73 -25.79 0.18
C SER A 121 19.74 -27.19 -0.42
N PHE A 122 19.52 -28.21 0.41
CA PHE A 122 19.23 -29.56 -0.07
C PHE A 122 17.74 -29.70 -0.36
N ARG A 123 17.43 -30.19 -1.56
CA ARG A 123 16.07 -30.32 -2.05
C ARG A 123 15.80 -31.72 -2.56
N PHE A 124 14.54 -32.12 -2.54
CA PHE A 124 14.10 -33.41 -3.06
C PHE A 124 12.75 -33.27 -3.77
N ALA A 125 12.69 -33.68 -5.03
CA ALA A 125 11.46 -33.61 -5.81
C ALA A 125 10.91 -35.02 -6.04
N THR A 126 9.63 -35.24 -5.74
CA THR A 126 8.92 -36.49 -6.09
C THR A 126 8.22 -36.40 -7.45
N GLY A 127 7.94 -35.16 -7.92
CA GLY A 127 7.35 -34.82 -9.21
C GLY A 127 8.01 -33.60 -9.86
N TYR A 128 7.47 -33.12 -10.99
CA TYR A 128 7.98 -31.93 -11.70
C TYR A 128 7.36 -30.62 -11.17
N ASP A 129 7.21 -30.56 -9.86
CA ASP A 129 6.68 -29.42 -9.11
C ASP A 129 7.78 -28.87 -8.18
N LEU A 130 7.46 -27.88 -7.34
CA LEU A 130 8.41 -27.29 -6.39
C LEU A 130 9.04 -28.39 -5.49
N PRO A 131 10.37 -28.55 -5.46
CA PRO A 131 11.03 -29.54 -4.60
C PRO A 131 10.87 -29.24 -3.10
N ASP A 132 10.58 -30.28 -2.32
CA ASP A 132 10.57 -30.23 -0.86
C ASP A 132 11.99 -30.08 -0.29
N VAL A 133 12.11 -29.69 0.98
CA VAL A 133 13.39 -29.72 1.71
C VAL A 133 13.78 -31.17 1.93
N TYR A 134 15.03 -31.51 1.61
CA TYR A 134 15.53 -32.86 1.88
C TYR A 134 15.71 -33.09 3.39
N THR A 135 15.12 -34.16 3.90
CA THR A 135 15.05 -34.50 5.34
C THR A 135 16.03 -35.59 5.77
N GLY A 136 16.87 -36.11 4.86
CA GLY A 136 17.84 -37.16 5.18
C GLY A 136 19.16 -36.63 5.75
N ASP A 137 20.13 -37.53 5.93
CA ASP A 137 21.34 -37.28 6.74
C ASP A 137 22.47 -36.48 6.04
N ALA A 138 22.20 -35.91 4.87
CA ALA A 138 23.22 -35.18 4.10
C ALA A 138 23.57 -33.84 4.76
N THR A 139 24.85 -33.47 4.74
CA THR A 139 25.32 -32.19 5.31
C THR A 139 26.21 -31.44 4.31
N LEU A 140 26.08 -30.12 4.29
CA LEU A 140 26.88 -29.22 3.44
C LEU A 140 27.59 -28.19 4.32
N THR A 141 28.92 -28.10 4.18
CA THR A 141 29.76 -27.10 4.84
C THR A 141 30.60 -26.35 3.82
N GLN A 142 30.64 -25.02 3.90
CA GLN A 142 31.34 -24.19 2.91
C GLN A 142 32.83 -24.08 3.25
N ILE A 143 33.64 -24.06 2.19
CA ILE A 143 35.08 -23.79 2.20
C ILE A 143 35.34 -22.33 1.81
N SER A 144 34.74 -21.89 0.69
CA SER A 144 34.83 -20.51 0.22
C SER A 144 33.64 -20.16 -0.68
N SER A 145 33.35 -18.87 -0.81
CA SER A 145 32.33 -18.35 -1.73
C SER A 145 32.76 -16.99 -2.28
N SER A 146 32.25 -16.63 -3.46
CA SER A 146 32.51 -15.32 -4.06
C SER A 146 31.30 -14.83 -4.85
N ILE A 147 31.09 -13.51 -4.89
CA ILE A 147 30.03 -12.85 -5.67
C ILE A 147 30.64 -11.70 -6.44
N ASN A 148 30.37 -11.61 -7.73
CA ASN A 148 30.72 -10.48 -8.58
C ASN A 148 29.59 -10.16 -9.55
N ALA A 149 29.77 -9.13 -10.38
CA ALA A 149 28.73 -8.62 -11.28
C ALA A 149 28.28 -9.60 -12.38
N THR A 150 28.96 -10.74 -12.53
CA THR A 150 28.72 -11.71 -13.60
C THR A 150 28.48 -13.13 -13.08
N HIS A 151 28.96 -13.45 -11.89
CA HIS A 151 28.92 -14.80 -11.33
C HIS A 151 28.87 -14.77 -9.81
N TYR A 152 28.33 -15.84 -9.25
CA TYR A 152 28.62 -16.26 -7.88
C TYR A 152 29.22 -17.67 -7.91
N SER A 153 30.09 -17.96 -6.95
CA SER A 153 30.68 -19.28 -6.79
C SER A 153 30.68 -19.73 -5.33
N VAL A 154 30.64 -21.05 -5.14
CA VAL A 154 30.76 -21.69 -3.83
C VAL A 154 31.58 -22.98 -3.97
N ILE A 155 32.53 -23.15 -3.05
CA ILE A 155 33.22 -24.41 -2.79
C ILE A 155 32.68 -24.96 -1.48
N PHE A 156 32.22 -26.20 -1.50
CA PHE A 156 31.59 -26.83 -0.34
C PHE A 156 31.96 -28.31 -0.20
N ARG A 157 31.99 -28.81 1.03
CA ARG A 157 32.05 -30.24 1.33
C ARG A 157 30.63 -30.76 1.54
N CYS A 158 30.31 -31.86 0.88
CA CYS A 158 29.02 -32.53 0.96
C CYS A 158 29.21 -33.95 1.52
N GLN A 159 28.75 -34.19 2.75
CA GLN A 159 28.90 -35.48 3.43
C GLN A 159 27.55 -36.23 3.43
N GLY A 160 27.57 -37.52 3.12
CA GLY A 160 26.35 -38.33 2.99
C GLY A 160 25.49 -37.92 1.80
N CYS A 161 26.11 -37.36 0.74
CA CYS A 161 25.39 -36.82 -0.42
C CYS A 161 25.38 -37.76 -1.63
N LEU A 162 26.17 -38.83 -1.59
CA LEU A 162 26.26 -39.81 -2.69
C LEU A 162 25.29 -41.00 -2.48
N SER A 163 24.57 -40.99 -1.37
CA SER A 163 23.40 -41.82 -1.09
C SER A 163 22.33 -40.99 -0.39
N TRP A 164 21.04 -41.32 -0.58
CA TRP A 164 19.94 -40.57 0.03
C TRP A 164 18.76 -41.46 0.39
N ASP A 165 18.01 -41.00 1.39
CA ASP A 165 16.69 -41.50 1.78
C ASP A 165 15.82 -40.29 2.16
N HIS A 166 14.74 -40.08 1.42
CA HIS A 166 13.73 -39.09 1.72
C HIS A 166 12.37 -39.76 1.77
N ASP A 167 11.81 -39.91 2.96
CA ASP A 167 10.51 -40.54 3.21
C ASP A 167 10.36 -41.93 2.54
N GLY A 168 11.44 -42.71 2.49
CA GLY A 168 11.49 -44.06 1.92
C GLY A 168 11.84 -44.11 0.42
N ALA A 169 12.00 -42.96 -0.23
CA ALA A 169 12.57 -42.87 -1.59
C ALA A 169 14.10 -42.89 -1.50
N THR A 170 14.67 -44.08 -1.69
CA THR A 170 16.12 -44.33 -1.59
C THR A 170 16.81 -44.29 -2.95
N GLY A 171 18.05 -43.80 -2.98
CA GLY A 171 18.91 -43.83 -4.16
C GLY A 171 20.37 -43.59 -3.82
N SER A 172 21.26 -43.87 -4.77
CA SER A 172 22.70 -43.64 -4.63
C SER A 172 23.37 -43.50 -5.98
N VAL A 173 24.59 -42.96 -5.96
CA VAL A 173 25.49 -42.85 -7.11
C VAL A 173 26.81 -43.55 -6.79
N SER A 174 27.41 -44.20 -7.78
CA SER A 174 28.64 -44.98 -7.61
C SER A 174 29.82 -44.23 -8.23
N THR A 175 30.74 -43.73 -7.40
CA THR A 175 31.96 -43.03 -7.88
C THR A 175 32.95 -44.01 -8.49
N SER A 176 32.99 -45.26 -8.01
CA SER A 176 33.86 -46.32 -8.56
C SER A 176 33.43 -46.79 -9.96
N SER A 177 32.25 -46.38 -10.42
CA SER A 177 31.83 -46.57 -11.82
C SER A 177 32.61 -45.69 -12.81
N GLY A 178 33.39 -44.72 -12.32
CA GLY A 178 34.20 -43.81 -13.14
C GLY A 178 33.39 -42.75 -13.89
N SER A 179 32.09 -42.63 -13.62
CA SER A 179 31.25 -41.56 -14.18
C SER A 179 30.03 -41.28 -13.31
N LEU A 180 29.61 -40.02 -13.25
CA LEU A 180 28.35 -39.59 -12.67
C LEU A 180 27.36 -39.21 -13.77
N VAL A 181 26.06 -39.26 -13.47
CA VAL A 181 25.04 -38.66 -14.35
C VAL A 181 24.67 -37.34 -13.71
N LEU A 182 25.08 -36.23 -14.30
CA LEU A 182 24.86 -34.91 -13.71
C LEU A 182 23.69 -34.21 -14.40
N GLY A 183 22.68 -33.87 -13.60
CA GLY A 183 21.66 -32.90 -13.94
C GLY A 183 22.09 -31.53 -13.49
N TRP A 184 21.78 -30.51 -14.28
CA TRP A 184 22.00 -29.13 -13.89
C TRP A 184 20.85 -28.25 -14.35
N CYS A 185 20.66 -27.16 -13.62
CA CYS A 185 19.75 -26.10 -14.00
C CYS A 185 20.27 -24.73 -13.52
N ASN A 186 19.77 -23.68 -14.15
CA ASN A 186 20.09 -22.31 -13.85
C ASN A 186 18.85 -21.45 -14.14
N ALA A 187 18.62 -20.43 -13.32
CA ALA A 187 17.49 -19.53 -13.39
C ALA A 187 17.94 -18.05 -13.38
N PHE A 188 17.20 -17.20 -14.08
CA PHE A 188 17.35 -15.74 -14.05
C PHE A 188 16.82 -15.09 -12.76
N PRO A 189 15.61 -15.41 -12.27
CA PRO A 189 15.10 -14.80 -11.06
C PRO A 189 15.85 -15.29 -9.83
N ALA A 190 16.00 -14.42 -8.84
CA ALA A 190 16.42 -14.84 -7.50
C ALA A 190 15.31 -15.69 -6.86
N PRO A 191 15.65 -16.56 -5.89
CA PRO A 191 14.65 -17.23 -5.08
C PRO A 191 13.82 -16.26 -4.22
N ASP A 192 12.57 -16.61 -3.95
CA ASP A 192 11.67 -15.93 -3.00
C ASP A 192 12.02 -16.32 -1.56
N ASP A 193 11.81 -15.41 -0.59
CA ASP A 193 12.28 -15.57 0.79
C ASP A 193 13.74 -16.04 0.90
N PRO A 194 14.68 -15.39 0.18
CA PRO A 194 16.06 -15.85 0.04
C PRO A 194 16.84 -15.83 1.34
N GLU A 195 16.28 -15.26 2.41
CA GLU A 195 16.90 -15.30 3.74
C GLU A 195 16.80 -16.66 4.42
N CYS A 196 15.83 -17.52 4.08
CA CYS A 196 15.66 -18.83 4.70
C CYS A 196 15.78 -19.97 3.68
N ALA A 197 16.94 -20.63 3.65
CA ALA A 197 17.23 -21.74 2.74
C ALA A 197 16.24 -22.92 2.84
N ASP A 198 15.55 -23.09 3.97
CA ASP A 198 14.56 -24.17 4.16
C ASP A 198 13.19 -23.80 3.59
N THR A 199 12.79 -22.53 3.64
CA THR A 199 11.48 -22.07 3.12
C THR A 199 11.59 -21.35 1.78
N VAL A 200 12.78 -21.28 1.20
CA VAL A 200 13.04 -20.56 -0.04
C VAL A 200 12.11 -21.02 -1.17
N GLY A 201 11.37 -20.07 -1.74
CA GLY A 201 10.53 -20.29 -2.91
C GLY A 201 11.38 -20.22 -4.18
N ILE A 202 11.19 -21.16 -5.10
CA ILE A 202 11.86 -21.15 -6.40
C ILE A 202 10.85 -21.32 -7.53
N VAL A 203 10.97 -20.50 -8.57
CA VAL A 203 10.24 -20.71 -9.81
C VAL A 203 10.96 -21.73 -10.70
N GLN A 204 10.32 -22.19 -11.77
CA GLN A 204 10.98 -23.10 -12.70
C GLN A 204 12.24 -22.46 -13.33
N HIS A 205 13.34 -23.22 -13.39
CA HIS A 205 14.61 -22.79 -13.99
C HIS A 205 14.46 -22.39 -15.47
N ASP A 206 14.69 -21.11 -15.77
CA ASP A 206 14.39 -20.47 -17.07
C ASP A 206 15.65 -20.06 -17.88
N ASN A 207 16.84 -20.09 -17.27
CA ASN A 207 18.11 -19.75 -17.94
C ASN A 207 18.70 -20.97 -18.69
N GLY A 208 18.52 -22.17 -18.14
CA GLY A 208 18.83 -23.42 -18.83
C GLY A 208 18.75 -24.65 -17.93
N GLN A 209 18.63 -25.83 -18.54
CA GLN A 209 18.71 -27.12 -17.87
C GLN A 209 19.19 -28.21 -18.84
N SER A 210 19.86 -29.25 -18.33
CA SER A 210 20.12 -30.48 -19.08
C SER A 210 20.61 -31.58 -18.13
N ILE A 211 20.73 -32.80 -18.66
CA ILE A 211 21.37 -33.93 -18.02
C ILE A 211 22.46 -34.46 -18.95
N PHE A 212 23.62 -34.84 -18.42
CA PHE A 212 24.71 -35.43 -19.18
C PHE A 212 25.51 -36.43 -18.33
N GLY A 213 26.28 -37.29 -18.98
CA GLY A 213 27.24 -38.17 -18.30
C GLY A 213 28.57 -37.44 -18.08
N ALA A 214 29.03 -37.40 -16.85
CA ALA A 214 30.25 -36.76 -16.39
C ALA A 214 31.29 -37.83 -16.06
N VAL A 215 32.28 -38.04 -16.93
CA VAL A 215 33.35 -39.01 -16.72
C VAL A 215 34.33 -38.44 -15.70
N LEU A 216 34.55 -39.18 -14.61
CA LEU A 216 35.57 -38.88 -13.60
C LEU A 216 36.91 -39.39 -14.11
N ASP A 217 37.94 -38.54 -14.04
CA ASP A 217 39.31 -38.92 -14.33
C ASP A 217 40.14 -39.00 -13.04
N SER A 218 41.43 -39.34 -13.17
CA SER A 218 42.32 -39.53 -12.02
C SER A 218 42.55 -38.28 -11.17
N ASN A 219 42.19 -37.09 -11.65
CA ASN A 219 42.35 -35.84 -10.92
C ASN A 219 41.20 -35.61 -9.93
N ALA A 220 40.02 -36.23 -10.15
CA ALA A 220 38.92 -36.17 -9.19
C ALA A 220 39.31 -36.80 -7.84
N ALA A 221 40.00 -37.94 -7.82
CA ALA A 221 40.45 -38.60 -6.58
C ALA A 221 41.87 -38.17 -6.21
N ASN A 222 42.05 -37.59 -5.01
CA ASN A 222 43.33 -36.99 -4.63
C ASN A 222 43.80 -37.36 -3.21
N PRO A 223 45.08 -37.70 -3.00
CA PRO A 223 45.63 -37.93 -1.66
C PRO A 223 45.47 -36.74 -0.70
N SER A 224 45.45 -35.51 -1.23
CA SER A 224 45.23 -34.29 -0.44
C SER A 224 43.76 -34.03 -0.07
N TYR A 225 42.81 -34.88 -0.49
CA TYR A 225 41.38 -34.68 -0.23
C TYR A 225 41.06 -34.46 1.25
N THR A 226 41.66 -35.25 2.15
CA THR A 226 41.40 -35.12 3.59
C THR A 226 41.85 -33.76 4.15
N GLU A 227 42.94 -33.20 3.61
CA GLU A 227 43.43 -31.87 3.98
C GLU A 227 42.50 -30.78 3.43
N TRP A 228 42.00 -30.94 2.21
CA TRP A 228 41.03 -30.02 1.59
C TRP A 228 39.68 -30.03 2.30
N ALA A 229 39.18 -31.21 2.67
CA ALA A 229 37.92 -31.38 3.39
C ALA A 229 37.96 -30.71 4.78
N ALA A 230 39.15 -30.61 5.39
CA ALA A 230 39.35 -29.92 6.67
C ALA A 230 39.25 -28.38 6.55
N LEU A 231 39.27 -27.82 5.33
CA LEU A 231 39.03 -26.38 5.11
C LEU A 231 37.55 -26.01 5.27
N ALA A 232 36.63 -26.98 5.25
CA ALA A 232 35.19 -26.76 5.37
C ALA A 232 34.83 -26.39 6.82
N THR A 233 34.86 -25.09 7.11
CA THR A 233 34.72 -24.55 8.48
C THR A 233 33.54 -23.61 8.64
N SER A 234 32.90 -23.18 7.54
CA SER A 234 31.79 -22.24 7.56
C SER A 234 30.45 -22.95 7.32
N THR A 235 29.44 -22.58 8.10
CA THR A 235 28.04 -22.89 7.82
C THR A 235 27.29 -21.58 7.70
N VAL A 236 26.86 -21.26 6.48
CA VAL A 236 26.04 -20.08 6.22
C VAL A 236 24.58 -20.48 6.46
N THR A 237 24.05 -20.20 7.65
CA THR A 237 22.65 -20.51 7.97
C THR A 237 21.76 -19.34 7.59
N GLY A 238 20.73 -19.61 6.78
CA GLY A 238 19.66 -18.65 6.51
C GLY A 238 18.94 -18.24 7.80
N SER A 239 18.40 -17.02 7.84
CA SER A 239 17.54 -16.55 8.92
C SER A 239 16.11 -17.07 8.71
N CYS A 240 15.83 -18.25 9.24
CA CYS A 240 14.49 -18.83 9.24
C CYS A 240 13.73 -18.36 10.49
N GLY A 241 13.10 -17.19 10.42
CA GLY A 241 12.22 -16.68 11.47
C GLY A 241 11.16 -17.72 11.87
N GLY A 242 10.92 -17.89 13.17
CA GLY A 242 10.09 -18.97 13.71
C GLY A 242 8.63 -18.92 13.26
N SER A 243 8.18 -20.05 12.69
CA SER A 243 6.82 -20.58 12.54
C SER A 243 5.65 -19.68 13.03
N THR A 244 4.90 -19.13 12.08
CA THR A 244 3.43 -19.23 12.08
C THR A 244 2.95 -19.29 10.63
N THR A 245 2.14 -20.30 10.34
CA THR A 245 1.48 -20.57 9.06
C THR A 245 0.72 -19.34 8.55
N SER A 246 1.09 -18.84 7.38
CA SER A 246 0.26 -17.96 6.56
C SER A 246 0.40 -18.35 5.09
N PRO A 247 -0.68 -18.19 4.28
CA PRO A 247 -0.79 -18.79 2.96
C PRO A 247 0.17 -18.15 1.96
N THR A 248 0.63 -19.02 1.05
CA THR A 248 1.42 -18.79 -0.16
C THR A 248 1.25 -17.41 -0.79
N ALA A 249 2.31 -16.58 -0.75
CA ALA A 249 2.44 -15.44 -1.65
C ALA A 249 3.07 -15.93 -2.95
N THR A 250 2.29 -15.96 -4.03
CA THR A 250 2.78 -16.17 -5.39
C THR A 250 3.77 -15.06 -5.77
N PRO A 251 4.93 -15.34 -6.39
CA PRO A 251 5.83 -14.29 -6.85
C PRO A 251 5.12 -13.44 -7.90
N THR A 252 4.88 -12.18 -7.55
CA THR A 252 4.26 -11.20 -8.43
C THR A 252 5.32 -10.73 -9.41
N THR A 253 5.28 -11.20 -10.66
CA THR A 253 5.96 -10.51 -11.77
C THR A 253 5.59 -9.04 -11.69
N THR A 254 6.57 -8.13 -11.63
CA THR A 254 6.28 -6.69 -11.70
C THR A 254 5.38 -6.45 -12.91
N PRO A 255 4.17 -5.89 -12.72
CA PRO A 255 3.19 -5.78 -13.80
C PRO A 255 3.79 -5.02 -14.98
N THR A 256 3.49 -5.44 -16.21
CA THR A 256 3.98 -4.73 -17.40
C THR A 256 3.18 -3.45 -17.55
N GLY A 257 3.78 -2.34 -17.10
CA GLY A 257 3.12 -1.05 -17.12
C GLY A 257 2.98 -0.44 -18.51
N VAL A 258 1.87 0.24 -18.76
CA VAL A 258 1.62 1.06 -19.94
C VAL A 258 2.27 2.44 -19.75
N PRO A 259 3.13 2.92 -20.67
CA PRO A 259 3.68 4.27 -20.56
C PRO A 259 2.56 5.33 -20.50
N VAL A 260 2.70 6.29 -19.58
CA VAL A 260 1.77 7.43 -19.48
C VAL A 260 1.58 8.11 -20.85
N PRO A 261 0.32 8.32 -21.30
CA PRO A 261 0.04 9.02 -22.55
C PRO A 261 0.50 10.47 -22.54
N THR A 262 0.84 11.01 -23.72
CA THR A 262 1.19 12.42 -23.87
C THR A 262 -0.02 13.31 -23.59
N GLY A 263 0.11 14.27 -22.68
CA GLY A 263 -0.95 15.23 -22.37
C GLY A 263 -0.79 15.82 -20.98
N SER A 264 -1.77 16.65 -20.60
CA SER A 264 -1.91 17.15 -19.24
C SER A 264 -3.38 17.23 -18.83
N TYR A 265 -3.60 17.42 -17.53
CA TYR A 265 -4.90 17.55 -16.90
C TYR A 265 -4.97 18.81 -16.04
N ASP A 266 -6.14 19.44 -16.00
CA ASP A 266 -6.37 20.57 -15.09
C ASP A 266 -6.39 20.09 -13.64
N TYR A 267 -6.93 18.89 -13.41
CA TYR A 267 -6.92 18.23 -12.11
C TYR A 267 -6.52 16.77 -12.25
N ILE A 268 -5.61 16.33 -11.39
CA ILE A 268 -5.33 14.91 -11.15
C ILE A 268 -5.80 14.59 -9.73
N VAL A 269 -6.74 13.67 -9.61
CA VAL A 269 -7.27 13.17 -8.33
C VAL A 269 -6.69 11.78 -8.09
N VAL A 270 -6.11 11.57 -6.91
CA VAL A 270 -5.38 10.35 -6.56
C VAL A 270 -6.16 9.56 -5.51
N GLY A 271 -6.67 8.39 -5.87
CA GLY A 271 -7.50 7.51 -5.06
C GLY A 271 -8.99 7.71 -5.34
N ALA A 272 -9.70 6.63 -5.70
CA ALA A 272 -11.12 6.62 -6.06
C ALA A 272 -12.00 6.13 -4.90
N GLY A 273 -11.77 6.65 -3.69
CA GLY A 273 -12.56 6.35 -2.49
C GLY A 273 -13.71 7.32 -2.22
N ALA A 274 -14.16 7.38 -0.95
CA ALA A 274 -15.22 8.27 -0.48
C ALA A 274 -14.94 9.77 -0.72
N GLY A 275 -13.66 10.18 -0.70
CA GLY A 275 -13.26 11.55 -1.01
C GLY A 275 -13.07 11.80 -2.51
N GLY A 276 -12.38 10.88 -3.18
CA GLY A 276 -11.88 11.09 -4.54
C GLY A 276 -12.93 10.97 -5.65
N ILE A 277 -13.85 10.00 -5.55
CA ILE A 277 -14.93 9.86 -6.55
C ILE A 277 -15.80 11.14 -6.61
N PRO A 278 -16.34 11.67 -5.48
CA PRO A 278 -17.17 12.86 -5.54
C PRO A 278 -16.41 14.09 -6.05
N ILE A 279 -15.19 14.35 -5.58
CA ILE A 279 -14.47 15.56 -6.02
C ILE A 279 -14.13 15.51 -7.51
N ALA A 280 -13.79 14.33 -8.05
CA ALA A 280 -13.54 14.17 -9.48
C ALA A 280 -14.81 14.42 -10.32
N ASP A 281 -15.98 13.98 -9.85
CA ASP A 281 -17.28 14.30 -10.46
C ASP A 281 -17.54 15.83 -10.46
N LYS A 282 -17.35 16.50 -9.33
CA LYS A 282 -17.61 17.94 -9.22
C LYS A 282 -16.64 18.80 -10.04
N LEU A 283 -15.37 18.43 -10.06
CA LEU A 283 -14.36 19.14 -10.86
C LEU A 283 -14.61 18.95 -12.37
N SER A 284 -14.98 17.74 -12.79
CA SER A 284 -15.32 17.48 -14.20
C SER A 284 -16.65 18.10 -14.61
N GLU A 285 -17.62 18.20 -13.71
CA GLU A 285 -18.88 18.93 -13.91
C GLU A 285 -18.64 20.43 -14.19
N ALA A 286 -17.60 21.01 -13.60
CA ALA A 286 -17.17 22.38 -13.87
C ALA A 286 -16.44 22.56 -15.21
N GLY A 287 -16.40 21.52 -16.06
CA GLY A 287 -15.79 21.56 -17.40
C GLY A 287 -14.26 21.46 -17.42
N LYS A 288 -13.63 21.11 -16.28
CA LYS A 288 -12.18 20.94 -16.18
C LYS A 288 -11.76 19.58 -16.70
N LYS A 289 -10.57 19.45 -17.29
CA LYS A 289 -10.06 18.14 -17.69
C LYS A 289 -9.53 17.40 -16.45
N VAL A 290 -10.18 16.30 -16.05
CA VAL A 290 -9.93 15.59 -14.80
C VAL A 290 -9.45 14.17 -15.08
N LEU A 291 -8.37 13.77 -14.43
CA LEU A 291 -7.94 12.38 -14.32
C LEU A 291 -8.19 11.89 -12.90
N LEU A 292 -8.85 10.75 -12.74
CA LEU A 292 -8.92 9.99 -11.49
C LEU A 292 -8.01 8.77 -11.59
N ILE A 293 -7.05 8.63 -10.68
CA ILE A 293 -6.12 7.50 -10.63
C ILE A 293 -6.45 6.64 -9.42
N GLU A 294 -6.64 5.34 -9.62
CA GLU A 294 -6.91 4.34 -8.59
C GLU A 294 -5.82 3.26 -8.60
N LYS A 295 -5.32 2.92 -7.41
CA LYS A 295 -4.28 1.90 -7.22
C LYS A 295 -4.82 0.53 -7.61
N GLY A 296 -6.00 0.18 -7.11
CA GLY A 296 -6.57 -1.15 -7.24
C GLY A 296 -7.33 -1.46 -8.52
N PRO A 297 -7.80 -2.71 -8.66
CA PRO A 297 -8.69 -3.14 -9.73
C PRO A 297 -10.08 -2.51 -9.63
N VAL A 298 -10.88 -2.71 -10.68
CA VAL A 298 -12.33 -2.43 -10.65
C VAL A 298 -13.06 -3.39 -9.69
N SER A 299 -14.15 -2.91 -9.07
CA SER A 299 -14.89 -3.64 -8.02
C SER A 299 -16.29 -4.09 -8.45
N SER A 300 -17.27 -3.19 -8.51
CA SER A 300 -18.66 -3.51 -8.88
C SER A 300 -18.78 -3.98 -10.34
N GLY A 301 -19.76 -4.83 -10.62
CA GLY A 301 -20.03 -5.35 -11.97
C GLY A 301 -20.28 -4.26 -13.00
N ARG A 302 -20.91 -3.13 -12.60
CA ARG A 302 -21.09 -1.94 -13.46
C ARG A 302 -19.78 -1.43 -14.08
N TRP A 303 -18.66 -1.57 -13.37
CA TRP A 303 -17.34 -1.10 -13.80
C TRP A 303 -16.50 -2.22 -14.41
N GLY A 304 -17.11 -3.37 -14.72
CA GLY A 304 -16.44 -4.53 -15.28
C GLY A 304 -15.71 -5.39 -14.24
N GLY A 305 -16.01 -5.22 -12.95
CA GLY A 305 -15.52 -6.14 -11.93
C GLY A 305 -16.12 -7.53 -12.11
N THR A 306 -15.34 -8.56 -11.76
CA THR A 306 -15.71 -9.97 -11.97
C THR A 306 -15.64 -10.81 -10.71
N LEU A 307 -15.11 -10.27 -9.61
CA LEU A 307 -14.88 -11.04 -8.38
C LEU A 307 -16.19 -11.26 -7.62
N GLY A 308 -16.59 -12.51 -7.43
CA GLY A 308 -17.77 -12.89 -6.65
C GLY A 308 -17.97 -14.39 -6.61
N PRO A 309 -18.96 -14.87 -5.84
CA PRO A 309 -19.25 -16.30 -5.74
C PRO A 309 -19.92 -16.86 -7.00
N ASP A 310 -19.86 -18.17 -7.19
CA ASP A 310 -20.38 -18.87 -8.38
C ASP A 310 -21.85 -18.51 -8.70
N TRP A 311 -22.68 -18.28 -7.68
CA TRP A 311 -24.10 -18.00 -7.86
C TRP A 311 -24.41 -16.61 -8.42
N VAL A 312 -23.42 -15.68 -8.46
CA VAL A 312 -23.55 -14.40 -9.18
C VAL A 312 -22.93 -14.43 -10.58
N GLU A 313 -22.29 -15.53 -10.98
CA GLU A 313 -21.72 -15.65 -12.33
C GLU A 313 -22.78 -15.48 -13.42
N GLY A 314 -22.37 -14.86 -14.54
CA GLY A 314 -23.27 -14.54 -15.64
C GLY A 314 -24.28 -13.42 -15.33
N THR A 315 -24.25 -12.85 -14.12
CA THR A 315 -24.96 -11.62 -13.78
C THR A 315 -24.02 -10.40 -13.89
N ASN A 316 -24.57 -9.19 -13.78
CA ASN A 316 -23.79 -7.96 -13.66
C ASN A 316 -23.58 -7.57 -12.18
N LEU A 317 -23.43 -8.56 -11.30
CA LEU A 317 -23.17 -8.39 -9.87
C LEU A 317 -21.82 -8.99 -9.51
N THR A 318 -21.18 -8.40 -8.51
CA THR A 318 -19.96 -8.92 -7.87
C THR A 318 -20.18 -9.04 -6.36
N ARG A 319 -19.18 -9.56 -5.64
CA ARG A 319 -19.21 -9.55 -4.15
C ARG A 319 -19.34 -8.14 -3.57
N PHE A 320 -18.94 -7.12 -4.32
CA PHE A 320 -19.07 -5.73 -3.91
C PHE A 320 -20.47 -5.17 -4.18
N ASP A 321 -21.29 -5.76 -5.05
CA ASP A 321 -22.63 -5.23 -5.33
C ASP A 321 -23.68 -5.71 -4.34
N VAL A 322 -23.54 -6.95 -3.84
CA VAL A 322 -24.49 -7.61 -2.95
C VAL A 322 -24.24 -7.20 -1.49
N PRO A 323 -25.18 -6.49 -0.83
CA PRO A 323 -25.00 -6.10 0.57
C PRO A 323 -24.71 -7.26 1.53
N GLY A 324 -25.39 -8.40 1.34
CA GLY A 324 -25.20 -9.60 2.17
C GLY A 324 -23.84 -10.26 2.04
N LEU A 325 -22.99 -9.85 1.09
CA LEU A 325 -21.62 -10.38 0.94
C LEU A 325 -20.55 -9.45 1.51
N CYS A 326 -20.94 -8.36 2.19
CA CYS A 326 -19.96 -7.37 2.63
C CYS A 326 -18.98 -7.88 3.70
N ASN A 327 -19.36 -8.87 4.51
CA ASN A 327 -18.50 -9.43 5.56
C ASN A 327 -17.42 -10.38 5.02
N GLU A 328 -17.55 -10.83 3.78
CA GLU A 328 -16.55 -11.72 3.15
C GLU A 328 -15.15 -11.10 3.16
N ILE A 329 -15.04 -9.76 3.22
CA ILE A 329 -13.75 -9.07 3.35
C ILE A 329 -12.96 -9.48 4.60
N TRP A 330 -13.60 -10.04 5.62
CA TRP A 330 -12.94 -10.50 6.83
C TRP A 330 -12.43 -11.94 6.74
N GLU A 331 -13.00 -12.75 5.86
CA GLU A 331 -12.56 -14.13 5.58
C GLU A 331 -11.55 -14.16 4.44
N ASP A 332 -11.88 -13.54 3.31
CA ASP A 332 -11.00 -13.38 2.15
C ASP A 332 -10.84 -11.90 1.76
N SER A 333 -9.64 -11.38 2.02
CA SER A 333 -9.27 -9.99 1.66
C SER A 333 -8.13 -9.90 0.65
N ALA A 334 -7.66 -11.03 0.12
CA ALA A 334 -6.50 -11.10 -0.76
C ALA A 334 -6.77 -10.34 -2.07
N GLY A 335 -5.83 -9.49 -2.48
CA GLY A 335 -5.98 -8.65 -3.67
C GLY A 335 -7.02 -7.51 -3.57
N ILE A 336 -7.79 -7.44 -2.48
CA ILE A 336 -8.78 -6.38 -2.24
C ILE A 336 -8.24 -5.36 -1.23
N SER A 337 -7.63 -5.85 -0.14
CA SER A 337 -7.09 -5.00 0.91
C SER A 337 -5.73 -4.39 0.50
N CYS A 338 -5.43 -3.22 1.05
CA CYS A 338 -4.15 -2.56 0.85
C CYS A 338 -3.04 -3.30 1.59
N THR A 339 -1.95 -3.63 0.89
CA THR A 339 -0.81 -4.37 1.44
C THR A 339 0.29 -3.51 2.05
N ASP A 340 0.18 -2.19 1.94
CA ASP A 340 1.19 -1.22 2.37
C ASP A 340 0.79 -0.42 3.63
N THR A 341 -0.12 -0.99 4.42
CA THR A 341 -0.54 -0.49 5.73
C THR A 341 -0.73 -1.68 6.70
N ASP A 342 -0.57 -1.44 8.00
CA ASP A 342 -0.87 -2.43 9.04
C ASP A 342 -2.36 -2.49 9.43
N GLN A 343 -3.22 -1.72 8.74
CA GLN A 343 -4.67 -1.64 8.99
C GLN A 343 -5.51 -2.09 7.81
N MET A 344 -6.78 -2.41 8.05
CA MET A 344 -7.73 -2.71 6.98
C MET A 344 -8.09 -1.44 6.20
N ALA A 345 -7.82 -1.46 4.89
CA ALA A 345 -8.26 -0.46 3.93
C ALA A 345 -8.49 -1.13 2.57
N GLY A 346 -9.53 -0.71 1.83
CA GLY A 346 -9.81 -1.24 0.49
C GLY A 346 -8.95 -0.57 -0.57
N CYS A 347 -8.17 -1.37 -1.30
CA CYS A 347 -7.39 -0.97 -2.47
C CYS A 347 -8.05 -1.54 -3.74
N VAL A 348 -9.27 -1.08 -4.00
CA VAL A 348 -10.09 -1.34 -5.20
C VAL A 348 -10.85 -0.06 -5.56
N LEU A 349 -11.39 0.05 -6.77
CA LEU A 349 -12.27 1.15 -7.15
C LEU A 349 -13.43 1.30 -6.14
N GLY A 350 -13.60 2.50 -5.58
CA GLY A 350 -14.54 2.77 -4.47
C GLY A 350 -13.90 2.77 -3.08
N GLY A 351 -12.67 2.22 -2.95
CA GLY A 351 -11.92 2.11 -1.71
C GLY A 351 -12.75 1.53 -0.56
N GLY A 352 -12.73 2.18 0.60
CA GLY A 352 -13.55 1.78 1.75
C GLY A 352 -15.06 1.68 1.46
N THR A 353 -15.61 2.45 0.51
CA THR A 353 -17.05 2.35 0.19
C THR A 353 -17.42 1.10 -0.59
N ALA A 354 -16.45 0.45 -1.24
CA ALA A 354 -16.64 -0.83 -1.91
C ALA A 354 -16.69 -2.01 -0.93
N ILE A 355 -16.01 -1.91 0.21
CA ILE A 355 -15.85 -3.03 1.16
C ILE A 355 -16.58 -2.85 2.50
N ASN A 356 -17.01 -1.64 2.86
CA ASN A 356 -17.68 -1.41 4.14
C ASN A 356 -19.11 -2.00 4.18
N ALA A 357 -19.76 -1.93 5.34
CA ALA A 357 -21.16 -2.32 5.50
C ALA A 357 -22.18 -1.30 4.92
N GLY A 358 -21.72 -0.19 4.35
CA GLY A 358 -22.58 0.79 3.69
C GLY A 358 -23.44 1.68 4.60
N LEU A 359 -23.19 1.73 5.91
CA LEU A 359 -23.91 2.62 6.84
C LEU A 359 -23.80 4.09 6.40
N TRP A 360 -24.93 4.81 6.42
CA TRP A 360 -25.05 6.12 5.78
C TRP A 360 -25.87 7.12 6.58
N TRP A 361 -25.15 8.05 7.21
CA TRP A 361 -25.70 8.95 8.21
C TRP A 361 -25.77 10.39 7.72
N LYS A 362 -26.95 11.00 7.79
CA LYS A 362 -27.06 12.46 7.64
C LYS A 362 -26.36 13.12 8.83
N PRO A 363 -25.40 14.04 8.59
CA PRO A 363 -24.56 14.55 9.67
C PRO A 363 -25.33 15.19 10.82
N TYR A 364 -24.90 14.90 12.05
CA TYR A 364 -25.25 15.70 13.21
C TYR A 364 -24.54 17.05 13.08
N SER A 365 -25.29 18.14 13.09
CA SER A 365 -24.75 19.51 12.95
C SER A 365 -23.60 19.80 13.92
N LEU A 366 -23.69 19.33 15.15
CA LEU A 366 -22.70 19.56 16.21
C LEU A 366 -21.32 18.97 15.90
N ASP A 367 -21.22 17.93 15.06
CA ASP A 367 -19.92 17.35 14.70
C ASP A 367 -19.06 18.33 13.88
N TRP A 368 -19.69 19.04 12.93
CA TRP A 368 -19.04 20.12 12.18
C TRP A 368 -18.72 21.30 13.10
N ASP A 369 -19.68 21.68 13.94
CA ASP A 369 -19.52 22.84 14.81
C ASP A 369 -18.46 22.65 15.89
N TYR A 370 -18.26 21.43 16.35
CA TYR A 370 -17.28 21.09 17.36
C TYR A 370 -15.87 20.96 16.77
N ASN A 371 -15.70 20.16 15.70
CA ASN A 371 -14.38 19.77 15.22
C ASN A 371 -13.74 20.74 14.22
N PHE A 372 -14.54 21.42 13.39
CA PHE A 372 -14.01 22.13 12.22
C PHE A 372 -13.89 23.64 12.43
N PRO A 373 -12.99 24.35 11.72
CA PRO A 373 -12.87 25.81 11.82
C PRO A 373 -14.02 26.53 11.09
N THR A 374 -14.07 27.86 11.21
CA THR A 374 -14.97 28.71 10.42
C THR A 374 -14.83 28.46 8.92
N GLY A 375 -15.95 28.40 8.20
CA GLY A 375 -16.00 28.02 6.80
C GLY A 375 -16.27 26.53 6.59
N TRP A 376 -16.28 25.73 7.66
CA TRP A 376 -16.61 24.30 7.69
C TRP A 376 -17.60 23.96 8.82
N LYS A 377 -18.23 24.98 9.42
CA LYS A 377 -19.25 24.81 10.46
C LYS A 377 -20.53 24.27 9.85
N SER A 378 -21.46 23.79 10.67
CA SER A 378 -22.71 23.17 10.19
C SER A 378 -23.46 24.03 9.17
N THR A 379 -23.49 25.35 9.39
CA THR A 379 -24.09 26.32 8.48
C THR A 379 -23.39 26.40 7.11
N ASP A 380 -22.06 26.28 7.08
CA ASP A 380 -21.26 26.25 5.85
C ASP A 380 -21.46 24.92 5.10
N MET A 381 -21.59 23.82 5.84
CA MET A 381 -21.72 22.46 5.30
C MET A 381 -23.14 22.11 4.85
N ALA A 382 -24.15 22.93 5.18
CA ALA A 382 -25.57 22.64 4.90
C ALA A 382 -25.87 22.47 3.40
N GLY A 383 -25.23 23.27 2.55
CA GLY A 383 -25.38 23.19 1.09
C GLY A 383 -24.83 21.87 0.54
N ALA A 384 -23.59 21.52 0.91
CA ALA A 384 -22.96 20.26 0.53
C ALA A 384 -23.75 19.05 1.05
N THR A 385 -24.19 19.09 2.30
CA THR A 385 -25.04 18.05 2.90
C THR A 385 -26.31 17.82 2.07
N SER A 386 -26.99 18.90 1.66
CA SER A 386 -28.21 18.80 0.86
C SER A 386 -27.95 18.18 -0.52
N ARG A 387 -26.84 18.53 -1.18
CA ARG A 387 -26.47 17.94 -2.48
C ARG A 387 -26.14 16.45 -2.34
N VAL A 388 -25.39 16.07 -1.32
CA VAL A 388 -25.03 14.66 -1.06
C VAL A 388 -26.27 13.82 -0.81
N PHE A 389 -27.17 14.26 0.08
CA PHE A 389 -28.41 13.52 0.38
C PHE A 389 -29.47 13.61 -0.72
N SER A 390 -29.33 14.54 -1.68
CA SER A 390 -30.10 14.50 -2.92
C SER A 390 -29.61 13.41 -3.88
N ARG A 391 -28.30 13.14 -3.92
CA ARG A 391 -27.71 12.10 -4.80
C ARG A 391 -27.74 10.71 -4.18
N ILE A 392 -27.45 10.62 -2.88
CA ILE A 392 -27.41 9.39 -2.08
C ILE A 392 -28.33 9.63 -0.86
N PRO A 393 -29.66 9.45 -1.01
CA PRO A 393 -30.60 9.71 0.08
C PRO A 393 -30.46 8.74 1.25
N GLY A 394 -29.98 7.53 0.95
CA GLY A 394 -29.94 6.40 1.85
C GLY A 394 -31.31 5.74 2.05
N THR A 395 -31.32 4.59 2.71
CA THR A 395 -32.53 3.84 3.06
C THR A 395 -32.27 3.00 4.31
N ASP A 396 -33.25 2.88 5.20
CA ASP A 396 -33.21 1.95 6.34
C ASP A 396 -33.98 0.65 6.05
N ALA A 397 -34.54 0.49 4.85
CA ALA A 397 -35.19 -0.71 4.34
C ALA A 397 -34.66 -1.00 2.91
N PRO A 398 -33.48 -1.61 2.79
CA PRO A 398 -32.78 -1.69 1.51
C PRO A 398 -33.35 -2.73 0.54
N SER A 399 -34.11 -3.71 1.03
CA SER A 399 -34.86 -4.65 0.20
C SER A 399 -35.90 -3.92 -0.66
N LYS A 400 -35.94 -4.19 -1.97
CA LYS A 400 -36.83 -3.46 -2.91
C LYS A 400 -38.32 -3.70 -2.69
N ASP A 401 -38.70 -4.73 -1.95
CA ASP A 401 -40.08 -4.97 -1.55
C ASP A 401 -40.54 -4.09 -0.36
N GLY A 402 -39.65 -3.24 0.16
CA GLY A 402 -39.93 -2.31 1.25
C GLY A 402 -39.96 -2.95 2.64
N LYS A 403 -39.57 -4.23 2.75
CA LYS A 403 -39.52 -4.95 4.03
C LYS A 403 -38.11 -4.99 4.61
N ARG A 404 -38.05 -5.33 5.89
CA ARG A 404 -36.83 -5.72 6.59
C ARG A 404 -36.94 -7.20 6.98
N TYR A 405 -35.84 -7.91 6.92
CA TYR A 405 -35.76 -9.35 7.15
C TYR A 405 -35.04 -9.63 8.47
N LEU A 406 -35.45 -10.73 9.12
CA LEU A 406 -34.87 -11.23 10.37
C LEU A 406 -34.78 -10.16 11.48
N GLN A 407 -35.88 -9.44 11.73
CA GLN A 407 -35.91 -8.32 12.68
C GLN A 407 -36.06 -8.75 14.15
N GLN A 408 -36.13 -10.04 14.46
CA GLN A 408 -36.36 -10.52 15.82
C GLN A 408 -35.28 -10.04 16.80
N GLY A 409 -33.99 -10.08 16.41
CA GLY A 409 -32.91 -9.50 17.22
C GLY A 409 -33.01 -7.98 17.36
N PHE A 410 -33.49 -7.28 16.32
CA PHE A 410 -33.76 -5.85 16.41
C PHE A 410 -34.86 -5.56 17.45
N ASP A 411 -35.95 -6.33 17.43
CA ASP A 411 -37.10 -6.15 18.30
C ASP A 411 -36.74 -6.36 19.78
N VAL A 412 -35.84 -7.31 20.10
CA VAL A 412 -35.33 -7.56 21.46
C VAL A 412 -34.66 -6.31 22.05
N ILE A 413 -33.68 -5.73 21.36
CA ILE A 413 -32.94 -4.57 21.88
C ILE A 413 -33.83 -3.30 21.83
N SER A 414 -34.55 -3.09 20.72
CA SER A 414 -35.34 -1.87 20.52
C SER A 414 -36.52 -1.75 21.48
N SER A 415 -37.17 -2.85 21.84
CA SER A 415 -38.22 -2.86 22.87
C SER A 415 -37.67 -2.54 24.26
N GLY A 416 -36.54 -3.15 24.64
CA GLY A 416 -35.86 -2.83 25.90
C GLY A 416 -35.46 -1.36 26.01
N LEU A 417 -34.86 -0.80 24.95
CA LEU A 417 -34.53 0.62 24.88
C LEU A 417 -35.79 1.51 25.00
N ALA A 418 -36.88 1.16 24.32
CA ALA A 418 -38.15 1.89 24.40
C ALA A 418 -38.73 1.89 25.82
N ASP A 419 -38.74 0.74 26.49
CA ASP A 419 -39.24 0.59 27.87
C ASP A 419 -38.39 1.37 28.88
N ALA A 420 -37.10 1.53 28.60
CA ALA A 420 -36.19 2.39 29.35
C ALA A 420 -36.30 3.89 29.01
N GLY A 421 -37.22 4.27 28.12
CA GLY A 421 -37.51 5.66 27.76
C GLY A 421 -36.60 6.24 26.67
N TRP A 422 -35.89 5.41 25.91
CA TRP A 422 -35.18 5.87 24.71
C TRP A 422 -36.18 6.15 23.58
N THR A 423 -35.85 7.09 22.70
CA THR A 423 -36.75 7.52 21.63
C THR A 423 -36.40 6.82 20.31
N SER A 424 -37.39 6.20 19.67
CA SER A 424 -37.25 5.71 18.29
C SER A 424 -37.29 6.88 17.31
N VAL A 425 -36.34 6.91 16.37
CA VAL A 425 -36.30 7.88 15.28
C VAL A 425 -36.03 7.21 13.94
N THR A 426 -36.37 7.91 12.86
CA THR A 426 -35.73 7.68 11.56
C THR A 426 -34.51 8.60 11.48
N ALA A 427 -33.31 8.06 11.72
CA ALA A 427 -32.14 8.88 12.03
C ALA A 427 -31.81 9.97 11.00
N ASN A 428 -31.95 9.69 9.70
CA ASN A 428 -31.63 10.67 8.66
C ASN A 428 -32.69 11.78 8.50
N ASN A 429 -33.88 11.62 9.08
CA ASN A 429 -34.91 12.66 9.11
C ASN A 429 -34.66 13.67 10.24
N VAL A 430 -34.08 13.21 11.35
CA VAL A 430 -33.79 14.02 12.55
C VAL A 430 -32.32 13.82 12.98
N PRO A 431 -31.36 14.24 12.14
CA PRO A 431 -29.94 13.93 12.34
C PRO A 431 -29.37 14.46 13.65
N ASP A 432 -29.95 15.52 14.21
CA ASP A 432 -29.49 16.16 15.44
C ASP A 432 -30.04 15.51 16.73
N GLN A 433 -30.87 14.47 16.62
CA GLN A 433 -31.29 13.65 17.76
C GLN A 433 -30.33 12.47 17.92
N LYS A 434 -29.33 12.64 18.78
CA LYS A 434 -28.22 11.68 19.04
C LYS A 434 -27.99 11.41 20.52
N ASN A 435 -28.99 11.71 21.36
CA ASN A 435 -28.96 11.43 22.78
C ASN A 435 -30.20 10.60 23.17
N HIS A 436 -30.00 9.49 23.87
CA HIS A 436 -31.03 8.52 24.27
C HIS A 436 -31.99 8.17 23.13
N THR A 437 -31.43 7.82 21.97
CA THR A 437 -32.18 7.62 20.72
C THR A 437 -31.76 6.32 20.04
N TYR A 438 -32.70 5.61 19.40
CA TYR A 438 -32.42 4.42 18.59
C TYR A 438 -33.15 4.44 17.25
N THR A 439 -32.64 3.72 16.26
CA THR A 439 -33.12 3.74 14.87
C THR A 439 -32.92 2.38 14.19
N HIS A 440 -33.69 2.10 13.13
CA HIS A 440 -33.22 1.18 12.10
C HIS A 440 -31.98 1.75 11.40
N THR A 441 -31.08 0.89 10.98
CA THR A 441 -29.79 1.25 10.38
C THR A 441 -29.98 1.81 8.97
N PRO A 442 -29.58 3.07 8.69
CA PRO A 442 -29.61 3.61 7.34
C PRO A 442 -28.37 3.18 6.55
N PHE A 443 -28.57 2.84 5.28
CA PHE A 443 -27.52 2.42 4.35
C PHE A 443 -27.48 3.30 3.10
N MET A 444 -26.32 3.39 2.44
CA MET A 444 -26.14 4.11 1.16
C MET A 444 -26.66 3.33 -0.05
N PHE A 445 -27.29 2.18 0.21
CA PHE A 445 -27.78 1.23 -0.77
C PHE A 445 -28.85 1.85 -1.68
N SER A 446 -28.91 1.36 -2.91
CA SER A 446 -29.90 1.79 -3.89
C SER A 446 -30.31 0.61 -4.74
N ASN A 447 -31.62 0.41 -4.91
CA ASN A 447 -32.19 -0.71 -5.67
C ASN A 447 -31.74 -2.10 -5.15
N GLY A 448 -31.53 -2.24 -3.84
CA GLY A 448 -31.07 -3.48 -3.21
C GLY A 448 -29.61 -3.85 -3.46
N GLU A 449 -28.82 -2.97 -4.08
CA GLU A 449 -27.37 -3.11 -4.29
C GLU A 449 -26.61 -2.04 -3.47
N ARG A 450 -25.28 -2.20 -3.35
CA ARG A 450 -24.39 -1.35 -2.54
C ARG A 450 -24.54 0.17 -2.72
N GLY A 451 -24.92 0.66 -3.89
CA GLY A 451 -25.17 2.09 -4.10
C GLY A 451 -23.93 2.98 -3.90
N GLY A 452 -24.07 4.04 -3.11
CA GLY A 452 -22.96 4.93 -2.72
C GLY A 452 -22.32 5.73 -3.87
N PRO A 453 -21.08 6.25 -3.68
CA PRO A 453 -20.40 7.10 -4.66
C PRO A 453 -20.16 6.44 -6.02
N MET A 454 -19.88 5.13 -6.05
CA MET A 454 -19.66 4.38 -7.29
C MET A 454 -20.92 4.30 -8.16
N ALA A 455 -22.10 4.15 -7.54
CA ALA A 455 -23.37 4.05 -8.26
C ALA A 455 -23.97 5.42 -8.63
N THR A 456 -23.35 6.53 -8.22
CA THR A 456 -23.90 7.89 -8.37
C THR A 456 -22.89 8.85 -9.00
N TYR A 457 -21.96 9.40 -8.21
CA TYR A 457 -20.96 10.38 -8.64
C TYR A 457 -20.06 9.84 -9.76
N LEU A 458 -19.56 8.60 -9.63
CA LEU A 458 -18.69 8.03 -10.66
C LEU A 458 -19.45 7.78 -11.97
N VAL A 459 -20.74 7.43 -11.90
CA VAL A 459 -21.60 7.28 -13.10
C VAL A 459 -21.71 8.60 -13.85
N THR A 460 -21.93 9.72 -13.16
CA THR A 460 -22.03 11.03 -13.82
C THR A 460 -20.68 11.55 -14.30
N ALA A 461 -19.59 11.26 -13.59
CA ALA A 461 -18.23 11.58 -14.01
C ALA A 461 -17.84 10.86 -15.31
N ASN A 462 -18.01 9.54 -15.33
CA ASN A 462 -17.62 8.69 -16.46
C ASN A 462 -18.39 8.98 -17.76
N ALA A 463 -19.56 9.61 -17.66
CA ALA A 463 -20.32 10.03 -18.84
C ALA A 463 -19.73 11.27 -19.54
N ARG A 464 -18.78 11.99 -18.91
CA ARG A 464 -18.23 13.23 -19.46
C ARG A 464 -16.94 12.98 -20.24
N SER A 465 -16.81 13.62 -21.41
CA SER A 465 -15.63 13.47 -22.28
C SER A 465 -14.34 14.12 -21.74
N ASN A 466 -14.45 14.92 -20.69
CA ASN A 466 -13.34 15.60 -20.01
C ASN A 466 -12.92 14.88 -18.71
N PHE A 467 -13.41 13.66 -18.48
CA PHE A 467 -13.04 12.81 -17.35
C PHE A 467 -12.38 11.53 -17.87
N ASP A 468 -11.23 11.20 -17.28
CA ASP A 468 -10.49 9.97 -17.53
C ASP A 468 -10.30 9.20 -16.20
N LEU A 469 -10.37 7.86 -16.24
CA LEU A 469 -10.18 6.97 -15.10
C LEU A 469 -9.07 5.96 -15.40
N TRP A 470 -8.06 5.90 -14.55
CA TRP A 470 -7.01 4.87 -14.58
C TRP A 470 -7.11 4.00 -13.33
N THR A 471 -7.23 2.68 -13.51
CA THR A 471 -7.18 1.68 -12.43
C THR A 471 -5.87 0.90 -12.50
N GLY A 472 -5.59 0.04 -11.52
CA GLY A 472 -4.35 -0.75 -11.47
C GLY A 472 -3.09 0.11 -11.43
N THR A 473 -3.18 1.38 -11.02
CA THR A 473 -2.11 2.38 -11.16
C THR A 473 -1.85 3.05 -9.81
N GLY A 474 -0.72 2.71 -9.17
CA GLY A 474 -0.29 3.33 -7.93
C GLY A 474 0.36 4.70 -8.17
N VAL A 475 0.07 5.69 -7.32
CA VAL A 475 0.83 6.95 -7.28
C VAL A 475 1.91 6.84 -6.22
N LYS A 476 3.17 7.01 -6.62
CA LYS A 476 4.32 6.97 -5.70
C LYS A 476 4.42 8.27 -4.89
N ARG A 477 4.37 9.40 -5.59
CA ARG A 477 4.56 10.76 -5.07
C ARG A 477 4.09 11.83 -6.07
N VAL A 478 3.96 13.06 -5.61
CA VAL A 478 3.84 14.21 -6.50
C VAL A 478 5.22 14.67 -6.97
N VAL A 479 5.32 15.10 -8.23
CA VAL A 479 6.53 15.70 -8.79
C VAL A 479 6.41 17.21 -8.66
N ARG A 480 7.40 17.87 -8.05
CA ARG A 480 7.33 19.31 -7.74
C ARG A 480 8.65 20.05 -7.87
N THR A 481 8.54 21.35 -8.18
CA THR A 481 9.63 22.32 -8.08
C THR A 481 9.27 23.31 -6.98
N GLY A 482 9.98 23.25 -5.84
CA GLY A 482 9.59 23.99 -4.64
C GLY A 482 8.18 23.62 -4.19
N GLY A 483 7.32 24.61 -4.01
CA GLY A 483 5.91 24.44 -3.64
C GLY A 483 4.93 24.27 -4.81
N HIS A 484 5.41 24.18 -6.06
CA HIS A 484 4.55 24.00 -7.23
C HIS A 484 4.66 22.57 -7.77
N ILE A 485 3.53 21.86 -7.81
CA ILE A 485 3.43 20.49 -8.31
C ILE A 485 3.27 20.54 -9.83
N THR A 486 4.11 19.80 -10.56
CA THR A 486 4.10 19.72 -12.02
C THR A 486 3.41 18.47 -12.55
N GLY A 487 3.25 17.44 -11.71
CA GLY A 487 2.61 16.18 -12.08
C GLY A 487 2.64 15.16 -10.95
N VAL A 488 2.27 13.92 -11.25
CA VAL A 488 2.40 12.78 -10.32
C VAL A 488 3.18 11.64 -10.96
N GLU A 489 4.04 10.99 -10.17
CA GLU A 489 4.79 9.81 -10.59
C GLU A 489 3.96 8.55 -10.28
N VAL A 490 3.74 7.72 -11.29
CA VAL A 490 2.90 6.53 -11.22
C VAL A 490 3.70 5.26 -11.52
N GLU A 491 3.26 4.17 -10.89
CA GLU A 491 3.72 2.81 -11.12
C GLU A 491 2.53 1.87 -11.38
N ALA A 492 2.74 0.85 -12.21
CA ALA A 492 1.73 -0.17 -12.43
C ALA A 492 1.61 -1.04 -11.17
N TYR A 493 0.41 -1.07 -10.61
CA TYR A 493 0.05 -1.95 -9.50
C TYR A 493 -0.51 -3.29 -10.02
N GLU A 494 -1.21 -3.25 -11.15
CA GLU A 494 -1.68 -4.41 -11.90
C GLU A 494 -1.31 -4.31 -13.38
N GLU A 495 -1.46 -5.42 -14.11
CA GLU A 495 -1.22 -5.47 -15.55
C GLU A 495 -2.12 -4.45 -16.27
N GLY A 496 -1.54 -3.67 -17.19
CA GLY A 496 -2.24 -2.58 -17.85
C GLY A 496 -2.29 -1.25 -17.06
N GLY A 497 -1.80 -1.23 -15.82
CA GLY A 497 -1.58 -0.01 -15.05
C GLY A 497 -0.52 0.91 -15.68
N TYR A 498 -0.53 2.20 -15.35
CA TYR A 498 0.37 3.17 -15.99
C TYR A 498 1.71 3.35 -15.27
N VAL A 499 2.77 3.62 -16.04
CA VAL A 499 4.12 3.92 -15.53
C VAL A 499 4.65 5.24 -16.09
N GLY A 500 5.32 6.02 -15.24
CA GLY A 500 5.98 7.28 -15.62
C GLY A 500 5.43 8.50 -14.89
N THR A 501 5.40 9.66 -15.55
CA THR A 501 4.90 10.91 -14.94
C THR A 501 3.77 11.49 -15.78
N VAL A 502 2.61 11.69 -15.15
CA VAL A 502 1.49 12.42 -15.75
C VAL A 502 1.50 13.86 -15.25
N ASN A 503 1.45 14.81 -16.20
CA ASN A 503 1.60 16.23 -15.90
C ASN A 503 0.24 16.89 -15.67
N VAL A 504 0.23 17.90 -14.80
CA VAL A 504 -0.88 18.85 -14.72
C VAL A 504 -0.71 19.96 -15.78
N THR A 505 -1.78 20.68 -16.11
CA THR A 505 -1.73 21.85 -17.00
C THR A 505 -0.71 22.83 -16.43
N ALA A 506 0.25 23.27 -17.26
CA ALA A 506 1.32 24.15 -16.81
C ALA A 506 0.75 25.40 -16.11
N THR A 507 1.30 25.77 -14.95
CA THR A 507 0.85 26.89 -14.09
C THR A 507 -0.50 26.69 -13.41
N THR A 508 -1.57 26.37 -14.13
CA THR A 508 -2.93 26.39 -13.58
C THR A 508 -3.40 25.06 -12.99
N GLY A 509 -2.75 23.96 -13.37
CA GLY A 509 -3.17 22.62 -13.00
C GLY A 509 -2.94 22.31 -11.53
N ARG A 510 -3.76 21.41 -10.97
CA ARG A 510 -3.81 21.10 -9.53
C ARG A 510 -3.82 19.58 -9.31
N VAL A 511 -3.30 19.15 -8.17
CA VAL A 511 -3.37 17.76 -7.72
C VAL A 511 -4.20 17.68 -6.44
N VAL A 512 -5.08 16.69 -6.36
CA VAL A 512 -5.90 16.40 -5.19
C VAL A 512 -5.58 14.99 -4.71
N LEU A 513 -5.03 14.87 -3.50
CA LEU A 513 -4.80 13.59 -2.84
C LEU A 513 -6.08 13.15 -2.13
N SER A 514 -6.58 11.99 -2.51
CA SER A 514 -7.79 11.34 -1.97
C SER A 514 -7.54 9.86 -1.69
N ALA A 515 -6.29 9.50 -1.39
CA ALA A 515 -5.81 8.13 -1.19
C ALA A 515 -6.06 7.61 0.24
N GLY A 516 -6.85 8.33 1.04
CA GLY A 516 -7.25 7.96 2.39
C GLY A 516 -6.23 8.36 3.45
N THR A 517 -6.59 8.12 4.72
CA THR A 517 -5.83 8.53 5.90
C THR A 517 -4.36 8.11 5.86
N PHE A 518 -4.09 6.87 5.46
CA PHE A 518 -2.73 6.35 5.33
C PHE A 518 -2.11 6.66 3.97
N GLY A 519 -2.83 6.44 2.88
CA GLY A 519 -2.31 6.62 1.52
C GLY A 519 -1.92 8.06 1.20
N SER A 520 -2.75 9.04 1.54
CA SER A 520 -2.43 10.46 1.31
C SER A 520 -1.24 10.92 2.17
N ALA A 521 -1.15 10.46 3.43
CA ALA A 521 0.00 10.74 4.29
C ALA A 521 1.30 10.14 3.73
N LYS A 522 1.25 8.89 3.25
CA LYS A 522 2.38 8.22 2.58
C LYS A 522 2.85 8.99 1.34
N ILE A 523 1.92 9.42 0.48
CA ILE A 523 2.25 10.22 -0.72
C ILE A 523 2.91 11.54 -0.33
N LEU A 524 2.40 12.25 0.69
CA LEU A 524 3.02 13.48 1.18
C LEU A 524 4.45 13.25 1.67
N MET A 525 4.68 12.24 2.52
CA MET A 525 6.01 11.91 3.03
C MET A 525 6.98 11.54 1.89
N ARG A 526 6.55 10.71 0.93
CA ARG A 526 7.34 10.36 -0.28
C ARG A 526 7.60 11.56 -1.20
N SER A 527 6.83 12.63 -1.06
CA SER A 527 6.98 13.89 -1.77
C SER A 527 7.84 14.93 -1.02
N GLY A 528 8.47 14.55 0.10
CA GLY A 528 9.24 15.46 0.95
C GLY A 528 8.37 16.47 1.72
N ILE A 529 7.15 16.07 2.11
CA ILE A 529 6.21 16.89 2.88
C ILE A 529 5.77 16.08 4.11
N GLY A 530 6.19 16.49 5.31
CA GLY A 530 5.92 15.74 6.54
C GLY A 530 6.90 16.06 7.68
N PRO A 531 6.83 15.35 8.81
CA PRO A 531 7.79 15.51 9.89
C PRO A 531 9.19 15.11 9.45
N GLU A 532 10.22 15.84 9.89
CA GLU A 532 11.60 15.68 9.41
C GLU A 532 12.13 14.26 9.58
N ASP A 533 11.87 13.63 10.72
CA ASP A 533 12.22 12.24 11.01
C ASP A 533 11.57 11.25 10.03
N GLN A 534 10.33 11.50 9.62
CA GLN A 534 9.63 10.66 8.64
C GLN A 534 10.18 10.85 7.22
N LEU A 535 10.60 12.07 6.88
CA LEU A 535 11.23 12.36 5.60
C LEU A 535 12.63 11.73 5.49
N GLU A 536 13.38 11.68 6.60
CA GLU A 536 14.66 10.97 6.69
C GLU A 536 14.49 9.45 6.50
N VAL A 537 13.41 8.85 7.02
CA VAL A 537 13.08 7.44 6.76
C VAL A 537 12.88 7.19 5.26
N VAL A 538 12.13 8.06 4.57
CA VAL A 538 11.97 7.95 3.12
C VAL A 538 13.31 8.16 2.39
N GLN A 539 14.12 9.13 2.81
CA GLN A 539 15.40 9.42 2.19
C GLN A 539 16.38 8.23 2.26
N THR A 540 16.26 7.39 3.28
CA THR A 540 17.08 6.20 3.49
C THR A 540 16.46 4.91 2.94
N SER A 541 15.32 5.00 2.25
CA SER A 541 14.59 3.88 1.65
C SER A 541 14.95 3.65 0.17
N THR A 542 14.19 2.77 -0.50
CA THR A 542 14.25 2.55 -1.96
C THR A 542 13.94 3.80 -2.77
N ASP A 543 13.20 4.78 -2.22
CA ASP A 543 12.93 6.06 -2.87
C ASP A 543 14.08 7.05 -2.78
N GLY A 544 15.03 6.84 -1.86
CA GLY A 544 16.12 7.77 -1.53
C GLY A 544 16.87 8.35 -2.74
N PRO A 545 17.33 7.53 -3.70
CA PRO A 545 18.07 8.01 -4.87
C PRO A 545 17.30 9.00 -5.76
N THR A 546 15.96 8.97 -5.72
CA THR A 546 15.11 9.79 -6.58
C THR A 546 14.24 10.78 -5.78
N MET A 547 14.30 10.72 -4.44
CA MET A 547 13.56 11.62 -3.56
C MET A 547 14.01 13.06 -3.77
N ILE A 548 13.07 13.99 -3.65
CA ILE A 548 13.40 15.42 -3.67
C ILE A 548 14.40 15.78 -2.57
N GLY A 549 15.39 16.61 -2.90
CA GLY A 549 16.41 17.05 -1.97
C GLY A 549 15.83 17.74 -0.73
N ASN A 550 16.50 17.56 0.42
CA ASN A 550 16.05 18.06 1.72
C ASN A 550 15.94 19.59 1.82
N ASN A 551 16.67 20.33 0.98
CA ASN A 551 16.53 21.79 0.82
C ASN A 551 15.13 22.23 0.35
N SER A 552 14.33 21.30 -0.15
CA SER A 552 12.97 21.53 -0.64
C SER A 552 11.91 20.85 0.21
N TRP A 553 12.27 20.27 1.36
CA TRP A 553 11.31 19.65 2.26
C TRP A 553 10.37 20.70 2.88
N ILE A 554 9.11 20.29 3.07
CA ILE A 554 8.10 21.10 3.74
C ILE A 554 7.73 20.38 5.04
N LYS A 555 8.15 20.96 6.16
CA LYS A 555 7.93 20.39 7.50
C LYS A 555 6.50 20.66 7.95
N LEU A 556 5.68 19.61 7.98
CA LEU A 556 4.28 19.63 8.39
C LEU A 556 3.98 18.42 9.28
N PRO A 557 2.99 18.48 10.18
CA PRO A 557 2.66 17.39 11.10
C PRO A 557 1.88 16.25 10.43
N VAL A 558 2.29 15.82 9.23
CA VAL A 558 1.68 14.68 8.52
C VAL A 558 1.84 13.40 9.35
N GLY A 559 0.75 12.66 9.53
CA GLY A 559 0.71 11.44 10.35
C GLY A 559 0.36 11.69 11.82
N HIS A 560 0.49 12.91 12.33
CA HIS A 560 0.00 13.28 13.66
C HIS A 560 -1.53 13.38 13.69
N ASN A 561 -2.12 13.52 14.88
CA ASN A 561 -3.57 13.64 15.07
C ASN A 561 -4.36 12.43 14.50
N LEU A 562 -3.70 11.27 14.32
CA LEU A 562 -4.38 10.04 13.94
C LEU A 562 -5.49 9.76 14.97
N ASN A 563 -6.68 9.50 14.48
CA ASN A 563 -7.84 9.20 15.31
C ASN A 563 -8.69 8.13 14.64
N ASP A 564 -9.47 7.41 15.45
CA ASP A 564 -10.46 6.40 15.05
C ASP A 564 -11.50 6.35 16.17
N HIS A 565 -12.71 5.88 15.89
CA HIS A 565 -13.65 5.58 16.98
C HIS A 565 -13.00 4.54 17.90
N VAL A 566 -13.15 4.68 19.21
CA VAL A 566 -12.76 3.60 20.13
C VAL A 566 -13.89 2.58 20.16
N ASN A 567 -13.66 1.38 19.61
CA ASN A 567 -14.61 0.28 19.70
C ASN A 567 -14.54 -0.45 21.05
N THR A 568 -15.69 -0.71 21.66
CA THR A 568 -15.86 -1.65 22.78
C THR A 568 -17.03 -2.58 22.50
N ASP A 569 -16.74 -3.83 22.20
CA ASP A 569 -17.78 -4.83 22.00
C ASP A 569 -18.40 -5.22 23.34
N THR A 570 -19.71 -5.48 23.33
CA THR A 570 -20.43 -6.16 24.41
C THR A 570 -21.33 -7.20 23.77
N VAL A 571 -21.71 -8.25 24.49
CA VAL A 571 -22.45 -9.37 23.91
C VAL A 571 -23.60 -9.75 24.82
N ILE A 572 -24.79 -9.87 24.24
CA ILE A 572 -25.99 -10.42 24.88
C ILE A 572 -26.43 -11.68 24.15
N ALA A 573 -27.24 -12.51 24.79
CA ALA A 573 -28.00 -13.57 24.14
C ALA A 573 -29.47 -13.53 24.54
N HIS A 574 -30.35 -13.91 23.62
CA HIS A 574 -31.79 -13.96 23.84
C HIS A 574 -32.44 -15.03 22.96
N PRO A 575 -33.41 -15.83 23.47
CA PRO A 575 -33.99 -16.96 22.73
C PRO A 575 -34.67 -16.58 21.41
N ASP A 576 -35.16 -15.35 21.28
CA ASP A 576 -35.81 -14.87 20.04
C ASP A 576 -34.82 -14.40 18.96
N VAL A 577 -33.53 -14.30 19.26
CA VAL A 577 -32.52 -13.92 18.26
C VAL A 577 -32.41 -15.02 17.20
N VAL A 578 -32.47 -14.61 15.93
CA VAL A 578 -32.37 -15.49 14.76
C VAL A 578 -31.11 -15.14 13.98
N PHE A 579 -30.12 -16.01 14.07
CA PHE A 579 -28.89 -15.95 13.28
C PHE A 579 -29.12 -16.31 11.81
N TYR A 580 -28.34 -15.69 10.93
CA TYR A 580 -28.22 -16.02 9.52
C TYR A 580 -26.74 -16.07 9.19
N ASP A 581 -26.29 -17.17 8.59
CA ASP A 581 -24.91 -17.32 8.19
C ASP A 581 -24.66 -16.61 6.85
N PHE A 582 -23.98 -15.46 6.92
CA PHE A 582 -23.62 -14.70 5.74
C PHE A 582 -22.31 -15.16 5.10
N TYR A 583 -21.47 -15.90 5.83
CA TYR A 583 -20.26 -16.50 5.27
C TYR A 583 -20.65 -17.73 4.44
N GLU A 584 -21.53 -18.59 4.96
CA GLU A 584 -22.10 -19.72 4.19
C GLU A 584 -22.88 -19.23 2.96
N ALA A 585 -23.44 -18.01 2.99
CA ALA A 585 -24.10 -17.39 1.84
C ALA A 585 -23.15 -17.03 0.68
N TYR A 586 -21.83 -17.05 0.89
CA TYR A 586 -20.87 -16.93 -0.19
C TYR A 586 -20.81 -18.23 -1.02
N ASP A 587 -20.58 -19.38 -0.36
CA ASP A 587 -20.32 -20.67 -1.03
C ASP A 587 -21.58 -21.54 -1.24
N ASP A 588 -22.42 -21.74 -0.22
CA ASP A 588 -23.62 -22.60 -0.27
C ASP A 588 -24.87 -21.85 0.24
N PRO A 589 -25.31 -20.79 -0.47
CA PRO A 589 -26.38 -19.96 0.02
C PRO A 589 -27.76 -20.63 0.00
N ASN A 590 -28.63 -20.17 0.89
CA ASN A 590 -30.04 -20.53 0.85
C ASN A 590 -30.66 -20.16 -0.52
N THR A 591 -31.04 -21.17 -1.29
CA THR A 591 -31.57 -21.00 -2.65
C THR A 591 -32.82 -20.11 -2.72
N THR A 592 -33.63 -20.03 -1.67
CA THR A 592 -34.80 -19.13 -1.64
C THR A 592 -34.37 -17.67 -1.57
N ASP A 593 -33.37 -17.36 -0.75
CA ASP A 593 -32.85 -16.00 -0.58
C ASP A 593 -32.11 -15.52 -1.83
N VAL A 594 -31.28 -16.38 -2.42
CA VAL A 594 -30.61 -16.09 -3.70
C VAL A 594 -31.62 -15.84 -4.81
N ASN A 595 -32.62 -16.72 -4.95
CA ASN A 595 -33.66 -16.52 -5.96
C ASN A 595 -34.43 -15.22 -5.73
N LEU A 596 -34.73 -14.86 -4.48
CA LEU A 596 -35.41 -13.61 -4.17
C LEU A 596 -34.54 -12.39 -4.51
N TYR A 597 -33.24 -12.46 -4.20
CA TYR A 597 -32.29 -11.38 -4.48
C TYR A 597 -32.01 -11.21 -5.99
N LEU A 598 -31.73 -12.30 -6.70
CA LEU A 598 -31.44 -12.27 -8.14
C LEU A 598 -32.66 -11.82 -8.95
N ASN A 599 -33.87 -12.29 -8.60
CA ASN A 599 -35.09 -11.96 -9.35
C ASN A 599 -35.70 -10.60 -9.00
N SER A 600 -35.52 -10.11 -7.76
CA SER A 600 -36.26 -8.93 -7.27
C SER A 600 -35.43 -7.93 -6.47
N ARG A 601 -34.15 -8.20 -6.18
CA ARG A 601 -33.29 -7.42 -5.26
C ARG A 601 -33.97 -7.20 -3.91
N SER A 602 -34.53 -8.28 -3.38
CA SER A 602 -35.21 -8.31 -2.09
C SER A 602 -34.67 -9.46 -1.25
N GLY A 603 -35.02 -9.48 0.03
CA GLY A 603 -34.58 -10.51 0.96
C GLY A 603 -33.40 -10.08 1.83
N ILE A 604 -32.92 -11.01 2.65
CA ILE A 604 -31.84 -10.78 3.61
C ILE A 604 -30.52 -10.37 2.94
N LEU A 605 -30.24 -10.87 1.73
CA LEU A 605 -29.04 -10.51 0.96
C LEU A 605 -29.02 -9.06 0.44
N ALA A 606 -30.16 -8.36 0.49
CA ALA A 606 -30.22 -6.91 0.21
C ALA A 606 -29.90 -6.06 1.46
N GLN A 607 -29.72 -6.67 2.63
CA GLN A 607 -29.23 -6.02 3.85
C GLN A 607 -27.74 -6.33 4.02
N ALA A 608 -27.01 -5.47 4.73
CA ALA A 608 -25.61 -5.72 5.04
C ALA A 608 -25.46 -6.98 5.90
N ALA A 609 -24.34 -7.67 5.71
CA ALA A 609 -23.86 -8.70 6.63
C ALA A 609 -23.01 -8.10 7.76
N PRO A 610 -22.99 -8.73 8.96
CA PRO A 610 -24.05 -9.62 9.43
C PRO A 610 -25.35 -8.80 9.63
N ASN A 611 -26.46 -9.42 10.02
CA ASN A 611 -27.72 -8.68 10.12
C ASN A 611 -27.63 -7.57 11.19
N ILE A 612 -27.52 -6.32 10.76
CA ILE A 612 -27.31 -5.16 11.64
C ILE A 612 -28.64 -4.73 12.25
N GLY A 613 -28.74 -4.88 13.58
CA GLY A 613 -29.88 -4.54 14.41
C GLY A 613 -30.02 -3.03 14.65
N PRO A 614 -30.61 -2.59 15.79
CA PRO A 614 -30.73 -1.17 16.09
C PRO A 614 -29.37 -0.52 16.23
N ASN A 615 -29.27 0.68 15.68
CA ASN A 615 -28.23 1.63 16.04
C ASN A 615 -28.80 2.63 17.05
N PHE A 616 -28.02 2.97 18.08
CA PHE A 616 -28.47 3.85 19.14
C PHE A 616 -27.36 4.76 19.66
N PHE A 617 -27.74 5.90 20.24
CA PHE A 617 -26.83 7.00 20.53
C PHE A 617 -27.06 7.59 21.91
N ASP A 618 -25.96 7.96 22.57
CA ASP A 618 -25.94 8.59 23.89
C ASP A 618 -24.88 9.72 23.93
N GLU A 619 -25.09 10.73 24.76
CA GLU A 619 -24.15 11.83 24.98
C GLU A 619 -23.78 11.94 26.46
N ILE A 620 -22.52 11.64 26.78
CA ILE A 620 -22.04 11.58 28.17
C ILE A 620 -21.17 12.79 28.46
N LYS A 621 -21.59 13.60 29.43
CA LYS A 621 -20.78 14.72 29.94
C LYS A 621 -19.76 14.21 30.95
N GLY A 622 -18.48 14.26 30.58
CA GLY A 622 -17.37 13.90 31.45
C GLY A 622 -17.16 14.88 32.61
N ALA A 623 -16.36 14.48 33.59
CA ALA A 623 -15.99 15.31 34.73
C ALA A 623 -15.14 16.54 34.33
N ASP A 624 -14.45 16.44 33.19
CA ASP A 624 -13.73 17.52 32.50
C ASP A 624 -14.67 18.53 31.81
N GLY A 625 -15.98 18.29 31.83
CA GLY A 625 -16.98 19.14 31.20
C GLY A 625 -17.16 18.91 29.70
N ILE A 626 -16.41 18.00 29.09
CA ILE A 626 -16.52 17.65 27.67
C ILE A 626 -17.66 16.64 27.48
N VAL A 627 -18.52 16.90 26.51
CA VAL A 627 -19.55 15.95 26.09
C VAL A 627 -18.96 14.99 25.06
N ARG A 628 -19.00 13.70 25.37
CA ARG A 628 -18.52 12.61 24.52
C ARG A 628 -19.71 11.89 23.90
N GLN A 629 -19.69 11.77 22.58
CA GLN A 629 -20.69 11.02 21.84
C GLN A 629 -20.39 9.53 21.89
N LEU A 630 -21.42 8.74 22.15
CA LEU A 630 -21.43 7.31 21.90
C LEU A 630 -22.40 6.99 20.75
N GLU A 631 -21.93 6.16 19.83
CA GLU A 631 -22.76 5.40 18.88
C GLU A 631 -22.68 3.93 19.30
N TRP A 632 -23.78 3.20 19.11
CA TRP A 632 -23.81 1.77 19.29
C TRP A 632 -24.37 1.12 18.05
N THR A 633 -23.66 0.13 17.52
CA THR A 633 -24.12 -0.71 16.42
C THR A 633 -24.31 -2.12 16.94
N SER A 634 -25.56 -2.58 16.96
CA SER A 634 -25.86 -3.97 17.28
C SER A 634 -25.92 -4.84 16.01
N ARG A 635 -25.50 -6.09 16.13
CA ARG A 635 -25.51 -7.07 15.05
C ARG A 635 -25.76 -8.47 15.56
N VAL A 636 -26.45 -9.28 14.76
CA VAL A 636 -26.70 -10.69 15.07
C VAL A 636 -25.48 -11.51 14.65
N GLU A 637 -24.53 -11.60 15.57
CA GLU A 637 -23.24 -12.30 15.47
C GLU A 637 -22.73 -12.49 16.90
N ASP A 638 -22.00 -13.58 17.17
CA ASP A 638 -21.33 -13.79 18.46
C ASP A 638 -19.88 -13.30 18.41
N SER A 639 -19.49 -12.43 19.34
CA SER A 639 -18.10 -12.02 19.56
C SER A 639 -17.57 -12.39 20.95
N SER A 640 -18.27 -13.25 21.69
CA SER A 640 -17.87 -13.75 23.01
C SER A 640 -16.94 -14.96 22.95
N GLY A 641 -16.82 -15.59 21.77
CA GLY A 641 -16.03 -16.81 21.57
C GLY A 641 -16.76 -18.09 21.99
N THR A 642 -18.10 -18.07 22.03
CA THR A 642 -18.93 -19.23 22.43
C THR A 642 -19.72 -19.85 21.29
N ASP A 643 -19.63 -19.27 20.09
CA ASP A 643 -20.39 -19.63 18.88
C ASP A 643 -21.91 -19.71 19.11
N ASN A 644 -22.44 -18.80 19.93
CA ASN A 644 -23.84 -18.81 20.32
C ASN A 644 -24.72 -18.17 19.24
N LEU A 645 -25.51 -18.98 18.54
CA LEU A 645 -26.44 -18.54 17.48
C LEU A 645 -27.61 -17.66 17.98
N ASN A 646 -27.80 -17.55 19.28
CA ASN A 646 -28.76 -16.64 19.90
C ASN A 646 -28.10 -15.34 20.41
N ALA A 647 -26.82 -15.12 20.10
CA ALA A 647 -26.09 -13.94 20.53
C ALA A 647 -26.25 -12.74 19.60
N MET A 648 -26.09 -11.55 20.19
CA MET A 648 -25.92 -10.29 19.47
C MET A 648 -24.77 -9.52 20.10
N THR A 649 -23.82 -9.11 19.26
CA THR A 649 -22.79 -8.13 19.64
C THR A 649 -23.34 -6.72 19.51
N MET A 650 -23.08 -5.89 20.53
CA MET A 650 -23.36 -4.46 20.56
C MET A 650 -22.03 -3.72 20.70
N SER A 651 -21.53 -3.18 19.59
CA SER A 651 -20.29 -2.42 19.54
C SER A 651 -20.53 -0.97 19.93
N GLN A 652 -19.90 -0.51 21.00
CA GLN A 652 -19.86 0.89 21.40
C GLN A 652 -18.71 1.61 20.68
N TYR A 653 -19.02 2.70 19.98
CA TYR A 653 -18.05 3.60 19.38
C TYR A 653 -18.00 4.92 20.16
N LEU A 654 -16.87 5.20 20.80
CA LEU A 654 -16.58 6.53 21.37
C LEU A 654 -16.12 7.47 20.25
N GLY A 655 -16.94 8.48 19.93
CA GLY A 655 -16.74 9.39 18.80
C GLY A 655 -16.40 10.82 19.21
N ARG A 656 -17.12 11.79 18.65
CA ARG A 656 -16.94 13.24 18.89
C ARG A 656 -16.83 13.57 20.38
N GLY A 657 -15.82 14.35 20.74
CA GLY A 657 -15.51 14.74 22.11
C GLY A 657 -14.37 13.93 22.73
N SER A 658 -13.96 12.82 22.12
CA SER A 658 -12.75 12.11 22.52
C SER A 658 -11.50 12.99 22.29
N VAL A 659 -10.62 13.00 23.29
CA VAL A 659 -9.42 13.86 23.29
C VAL A 659 -8.15 13.09 22.95
N SER A 660 -8.15 11.77 23.15
CA SER A 660 -7.01 10.90 22.83
C SER A 660 -6.66 10.98 21.33
N ARG A 661 -5.36 10.99 21.01
CA ARG A 661 -4.83 11.00 19.64
C ARG A 661 -3.62 10.08 19.51
N GLY A 662 -3.48 9.51 18.33
CA GLY A 662 -2.38 8.64 17.93
C GLY A 662 -1.45 9.30 16.92
N GLN A 663 -0.60 8.48 16.33
CA GLN A 663 0.31 8.87 15.27
C GLN A 663 0.52 7.71 14.30
N MET A 664 0.49 8.04 13.01
CA MET A 664 0.95 7.18 11.93
C MET A 664 2.39 7.58 11.56
N THR A 665 3.23 6.58 11.30
CA THR A 665 4.59 6.75 10.77
C THR A 665 4.80 5.89 9.53
N ILE A 666 5.82 6.21 8.75
CA ILE A 666 6.23 5.40 7.59
C ILE A 666 7.44 4.54 7.96
N THR A 667 7.50 3.31 7.47
CA THR A 667 8.65 2.41 7.66
C THR A 667 9.66 2.58 6.54
N LYS A 668 10.85 1.98 6.69
CA LYS A 668 11.87 1.96 5.61
C LYS A 668 11.40 1.19 4.36
N ALA A 669 10.46 0.27 4.51
CA ALA A 669 9.78 -0.41 3.40
C ALA A 669 8.70 0.46 2.73
N LEU A 670 8.54 1.71 3.18
CA LEU A 670 7.53 2.66 2.73
C LEU A 670 6.08 2.25 3.03
N SER A 671 5.87 1.28 3.92
CA SER A 671 4.55 0.96 4.47
C SER A 671 4.19 1.90 5.61
N THR A 672 2.91 2.17 5.81
CA THR A 672 2.43 2.97 6.94
C THR A 672 2.10 2.08 8.13
N VAL A 673 2.41 2.55 9.34
CA VAL A 673 2.08 1.85 10.58
C VAL A 673 1.46 2.78 11.62
N VAL A 674 0.59 2.24 12.46
CA VAL A 674 0.07 2.93 13.65
C VAL A 674 1.10 2.76 14.78
N SER A 675 2.11 3.63 14.79
CA SER A 675 3.18 3.59 15.80
C SER A 675 2.75 4.12 17.15
N THR A 676 1.69 4.94 17.19
CA THR A 676 1.07 5.37 18.44
C THR A 676 -0.43 5.15 18.38
N VAL A 677 -0.92 4.22 19.20
CA VAL A 677 -2.34 3.88 19.34
C VAL A 677 -3.15 5.10 19.81
N PRO A 678 -4.30 5.43 19.19
CA PRO A 678 -5.06 6.65 19.51
C PRO A 678 -6.05 6.50 20.68
N TYR A 679 -6.25 5.30 21.21
CA TYR A 679 -7.36 5.00 22.12
C TYR A 679 -7.03 5.25 23.59
N LEU A 680 -8.03 5.73 24.34
CA LEU A 680 -8.09 5.67 25.81
C LEU A 680 -6.85 6.18 26.56
N LYS A 681 -6.20 7.22 26.04
CA LYS A 681 -5.09 7.89 26.73
C LYS A 681 -5.57 8.81 27.85
N ASP A 682 -6.77 9.37 27.68
CA ASP A 682 -7.41 10.23 28.67
C ASP A 682 -8.38 9.43 29.55
N ALA A 683 -8.32 9.69 30.86
CA ALA A 683 -9.15 8.98 31.83
C ALA A 683 -10.65 9.26 31.64
N ASN A 684 -11.05 10.44 31.16
CA ASN A 684 -12.46 10.77 30.93
C ASN A 684 -12.99 10.11 29.65
N ASP A 685 -12.13 9.82 28.66
CA ASP A 685 -12.50 8.97 27.52
C ASP A 685 -12.88 7.56 28.04
N VAL A 686 -12.07 6.99 28.94
CA VAL A 686 -12.37 5.68 29.59
C VAL A 686 -13.67 5.74 30.39
N GLN A 687 -13.89 6.80 31.18
CA GLN A 687 -15.11 6.93 31.98
C GLN A 687 -16.38 7.02 31.13
N ALA A 688 -16.32 7.69 29.96
CA ALA A 688 -17.47 7.71 29.05
C ALA A 688 -17.80 6.32 28.50
N VAL A 689 -16.79 5.52 28.16
CA VAL A 689 -16.99 4.13 27.71
C VAL A 689 -17.69 3.30 28.78
N ILE A 690 -17.17 3.33 30.02
CA ILE A 690 -17.73 2.63 31.18
C ILE A 690 -19.17 3.08 31.43
N GLN A 691 -19.41 4.40 31.46
CA GLN A 691 -20.74 4.94 31.74
C GLN A 691 -21.74 4.55 30.65
N GLY A 692 -21.33 4.50 29.39
CA GLY A 692 -22.16 4.03 28.29
C GLY A 692 -22.63 2.59 28.48
N ILE A 693 -21.72 1.67 28.84
CA ILE A 693 -22.08 0.27 29.08
C ILE A 693 -23.05 0.15 30.28
N LYS A 694 -22.82 0.90 31.35
CA LYS A 694 -23.74 0.93 32.51
C LYS A 694 -25.12 1.45 32.16
N ASN A 695 -25.20 2.51 31.34
CA ASN A 695 -26.46 3.05 30.85
C ASN A 695 -27.21 1.98 30.04
N LEU A 696 -26.50 1.25 29.17
CA LEU A 696 -27.08 0.20 28.36
C LEU A 696 -27.55 -1.01 29.19
N GLN A 697 -26.75 -1.49 30.14
CA GLN A 697 -27.17 -2.54 31.09
C GLN A 697 -28.44 -2.14 31.85
N SER A 698 -28.51 -0.90 32.30
CA SER A 698 -29.70 -0.37 33.00
C SER A 698 -30.91 -0.30 32.07
N ALA A 699 -30.72 0.09 30.81
CA ALA A 699 -31.79 0.17 29.82
C ALA A 699 -32.35 -1.21 29.44
N LEU A 700 -31.50 -2.24 29.39
CA LEU A 700 -31.91 -3.60 29.01
C LEU A 700 -32.28 -4.50 30.20
N ALA A 701 -32.20 -4.00 31.44
CA ALA A 701 -32.45 -4.80 32.65
C ALA A 701 -33.89 -5.37 32.75
N GLY A 702 -34.85 -4.76 32.05
CA GLY A 702 -36.25 -5.19 32.04
C GLY A 702 -36.59 -6.25 30.99
N VAL A 703 -35.66 -6.62 30.10
CA VAL A 703 -35.91 -7.55 28.99
C VAL A 703 -35.91 -9.00 29.52
N GLU A 704 -37.08 -9.64 29.52
CA GLU A 704 -37.22 -11.03 29.96
C GLU A 704 -36.42 -11.97 29.06
N GLY A 705 -35.63 -12.89 29.65
CA GLY A 705 -34.85 -13.88 28.90
C GLY A 705 -33.52 -13.36 28.31
N LEU A 706 -33.19 -12.08 28.49
CA LEU A 706 -31.91 -11.51 28.05
C LEU A 706 -30.79 -11.90 29.02
N THR A 707 -29.68 -12.40 28.46
CA THR A 707 -28.46 -12.74 29.21
C THR A 707 -27.30 -11.87 28.72
N TRP A 708 -26.53 -11.28 29.64
CA TRP A 708 -25.26 -10.64 29.31
C TRP A 708 -24.16 -11.70 29.28
N LEU A 709 -23.52 -11.85 28.12
CA LEU A 709 -22.37 -12.73 27.94
C LEU A 709 -21.07 -11.95 28.11
N VAL A 710 -21.02 -10.70 27.63
CA VAL A 710 -19.85 -9.82 27.73
C VAL A 710 -20.29 -8.38 28.07
N PRO A 711 -19.85 -7.80 29.21
CA PRO A 711 -19.23 -8.51 30.32
C PRO A 711 -20.17 -9.56 30.92
N ASP A 712 -19.62 -10.65 31.44
CA ASP A 712 -20.40 -11.64 32.19
C ASP A 712 -20.89 -11.04 33.52
N PRO A 713 -21.96 -11.59 34.14
CA PRO A 713 -22.56 -11.00 35.34
C PRO A 713 -21.64 -10.93 36.57
N ASP A 714 -20.55 -11.71 36.61
CA ASP A 714 -19.60 -11.71 37.72
C ASP A 714 -18.46 -10.68 37.51
N THR A 715 -18.36 -10.09 36.31
CA THR A 715 -17.38 -9.05 35.96
C THR A 715 -18.02 -7.65 36.00
N SER A 716 -17.45 -6.74 36.80
CA SER A 716 -17.90 -5.34 36.79
C SER A 716 -17.57 -4.65 35.46
N VAL A 717 -18.36 -3.65 35.04
CA VAL A 717 -18.10 -2.90 33.79
C VAL A 717 -16.73 -2.21 33.84
N GLU A 718 -16.35 -1.68 34.99
CA GLU A 718 -15.02 -1.11 35.21
C GLU A 718 -13.91 -2.12 34.99
N ASP A 719 -14.01 -3.30 35.62
CA ASP A 719 -12.99 -4.34 35.47
C ASP A 719 -12.95 -4.84 34.03
N TYR A 720 -14.10 -5.00 33.39
CA TYR A 720 -14.18 -5.36 31.98
C TYR A 720 -13.40 -4.39 31.10
N VAL A 721 -13.75 -3.09 31.14
CA VAL A 721 -13.12 -2.09 30.27
C VAL A 721 -11.63 -1.91 30.58
N ASN A 722 -11.24 -1.92 31.87
CA ASN A 722 -9.85 -1.72 32.28
C ASN A 722 -8.95 -2.92 31.97
N ASN A 723 -9.52 -4.13 31.87
CA ASN A 723 -8.76 -5.34 31.55
C ASN A 723 -8.70 -5.65 30.04
N LEU A 724 -9.48 -4.95 29.20
CA LEU A 724 -9.36 -5.07 27.76
C LEU A 724 -8.02 -4.51 27.29
N LEU A 725 -7.38 -5.24 26.38
CA LEU A 725 -6.17 -4.74 25.70
C LEU A 725 -6.50 -3.44 24.96
N VAL A 726 -5.69 -2.40 25.12
CA VAL A 726 -5.83 -1.16 24.36
C VAL A 726 -4.90 -1.23 23.14
N SER A 727 -5.35 -1.93 22.10
CA SER A 727 -4.64 -2.11 20.83
C SER A 727 -5.57 -1.88 19.64
N TYR A 728 -5.01 -1.56 18.47
CA TYR A 728 -5.80 -1.51 17.24
C TYR A 728 -6.32 -2.88 16.82
N THR A 729 -5.72 -3.99 17.28
CA THR A 729 -6.19 -5.33 16.94
C THR A 729 -7.59 -5.64 17.47
N ASN A 730 -7.99 -5.05 18.60
CA ASN A 730 -9.29 -5.32 19.23
C ASN A 730 -10.15 -4.06 19.48
N ARG A 731 -9.61 -2.85 19.27
CA ARG A 731 -10.33 -1.58 19.54
C ARG A 731 -10.57 -0.72 18.29
N ARG A 732 -10.03 -1.11 17.13
CA ARG A 732 -10.24 -0.35 15.88
C ARG A 732 -11.68 -0.44 15.42
N ALA A 733 -12.19 0.66 14.89
CA ALA A 733 -13.47 0.70 14.16
C ALA A 733 -13.26 0.79 12.64
N ASN A 734 -12.01 0.92 12.18
CA ASN A 734 -11.65 1.16 10.78
C ASN A 734 -12.16 2.51 10.25
N HIS A 735 -12.37 3.48 11.14
CA HIS A 735 -12.77 4.86 10.84
C HIS A 735 -11.59 5.82 10.98
N TRP A 736 -10.41 5.40 10.51
CA TRP A 736 -9.18 6.18 10.61
C TRP A 736 -9.28 7.55 9.95
N ILE A 737 -8.92 8.61 10.68
CA ILE A 737 -8.95 10.01 10.23
C ILE A 737 -7.74 10.82 10.73
N GLY A 738 -7.58 12.04 10.20
CA GLY A 738 -6.87 13.13 10.89
C GLY A 738 -5.38 13.32 10.64
N THR A 739 -4.73 12.43 9.87
CA THR A 739 -3.28 12.48 9.58
C THR A 739 -2.83 13.68 8.75
N SER A 740 -3.74 14.36 8.05
CA SER A 740 -3.50 15.60 7.31
C SER A 740 -4.45 16.70 7.77
N LYS A 741 -4.56 16.88 9.09
CA LYS A 741 -5.49 17.78 9.77
C LYS A 741 -5.68 19.12 9.06
N LEU A 742 -6.95 19.48 8.84
CA LEU A 742 -7.38 20.80 8.37
C LEU A 742 -7.43 21.80 9.52
N GLY A 743 -6.96 23.02 9.25
CA GLY A 743 -7.12 24.13 10.18
C GLY A 743 -6.51 25.43 9.67
N THR A 744 -6.28 26.36 10.59
CA THR A 744 -5.80 27.72 10.26
C THR A 744 -4.40 28.00 10.80
N ASP A 745 -3.92 27.13 11.68
CA ASP A 745 -2.61 27.13 12.31
C ASP A 745 -1.60 26.36 11.44
N ASP A 746 -0.91 27.09 10.57
CA ASP A 746 0.10 26.57 9.64
C ASP A 746 1.16 25.71 10.35
N GLY A 747 1.24 24.42 9.96
CA GLY A 747 2.17 23.47 10.54
C GLY A 747 3.64 23.84 10.38
N ARG A 748 4.00 24.65 9.37
CA ARG A 748 5.38 25.13 9.16
C ARG A 748 5.85 26.07 10.27
N SER A 749 4.90 26.72 10.95
CA SER A 749 5.16 27.64 12.07
C SER A 749 4.90 27.00 13.43
N GLY A 750 4.91 25.66 13.51
CA GLY A 750 4.63 24.91 14.73
C GLY A 750 3.14 24.71 15.04
N GLY A 751 2.26 25.04 14.09
CA GLY A 751 0.84 24.71 14.16
C GLY A 751 0.59 23.21 13.98
N THR A 752 -0.68 22.81 14.08
CA THR A 752 -1.13 21.42 13.97
C THR A 752 -1.70 21.06 12.61
N SER A 753 -1.85 22.03 11.70
CA SER A 753 -2.56 21.83 10.44
C SER A 753 -1.62 21.55 9.27
N VAL A 754 -1.95 20.51 8.51
CA VAL A 754 -1.26 20.15 7.26
C VAL A 754 -1.88 20.88 6.07
N VAL A 755 -3.21 21.06 6.09
CA VAL A 755 -3.94 21.78 5.05
C VAL A 755 -4.70 22.97 5.61
N ASP A 756 -4.85 24.00 4.76
CA ASP A 756 -5.68 25.17 5.07
C ASP A 756 -7.18 24.88 4.91
N VAL A 757 -8.02 25.90 5.16
CA VAL A 757 -9.48 25.80 5.03
C VAL A 757 -9.98 25.58 3.60
N ASN A 758 -9.13 25.68 2.58
CA ASN A 758 -9.45 25.29 1.20
C ASN A 758 -8.87 23.92 0.85
N THR A 759 -8.47 23.16 1.88
CA THR A 759 -7.81 21.86 1.81
C THR A 759 -6.45 21.88 1.08
N LYS A 760 -5.88 23.07 0.89
CA LYS A 760 -4.58 23.24 0.22
C LYS A 760 -3.46 22.94 1.22
N VAL A 761 -2.49 22.13 0.80
CA VAL A 761 -1.32 21.81 1.62
C VAL A 761 -0.48 23.07 1.85
N TYR A 762 -0.19 23.38 3.10
CA TYR A 762 0.66 24.52 3.45
C TYR A 762 2.04 24.41 2.77
N GLY A 763 2.57 25.52 2.27
CA GLY A 763 3.81 25.53 1.49
C GLY A 763 3.65 25.13 0.02
N THR A 764 2.42 24.95 -0.47
CA THR A 764 2.14 24.69 -1.89
C THR A 764 1.13 25.68 -2.48
N ASP A 765 1.10 25.82 -3.80
CA ASP A 765 0.09 26.62 -4.51
C ASP A 765 -1.01 25.80 -5.21
N ASN A 766 -0.77 24.51 -5.45
CA ASN A 766 -1.67 23.68 -6.26
C ASN A 766 -1.82 22.21 -5.80
N LEU A 767 -1.42 21.88 -4.57
CA LEU A 767 -1.65 20.56 -3.97
C LEU A 767 -2.72 20.63 -2.89
N PHE A 768 -3.67 19.70 -2.94
CA PHE A 768 -4.81 19.61 -2.04
C PHE A 768 -4.94 18.20 -1.47
N VAL A 769 -5.59 18.06 -0.31
CA VAL A 769 -5.96 16.76 0.27
C VAL A 769 -7.46 16.75 0.53
N VAL A 770 -8.18 15.77 -0.01
CA VAL A 770 -9.64 15.64 0.15
C VAL A 770 -9.99 14.17 0.37
N ASP A 771 -9.91 13.76 1.63
CA ASP A 771 -10.35 12.47 2.14
C ASP A 771 -10.47 12.52 3.69
N ALA A 772 -10.61 11.37 4.33
CA ALA A 772 -10.71 11.23 5.79
C ALA A 772 -9.53 11.83 6.59
N SER A 773 -8.34 11.97 5.98
CA SER A 773 -7.14 12.49 6.64
C SER A 773 -7.30 13.93 7.13
N ILE A 774 -8.22 14.72 6.57
CA ILE A 774 -8.33 16.15 6.90
C ILE A 774 -9.16 16.43 8.15
N PHE A 775 -9.88 15.44 8.67
CA PHE A 775 -10.80 15.62 9.79
C PHE A 775 -10.06 15.96 11.10
N PRO A 776 -10.34 17.09 11.77
CA PRO A 776 -9.62 17.48 12.99
C PRO A 776 -9.89 16.58 14.21
N GLY A 777 -11.04 15.93 14.24
CA GLY A 777 -11.47 15.06 15.32
C GLY A 777 -12.61 14.16 14.85
N HIS A 778 -12.95 13.16 15.66
CA HIS A 778 -13.96 12.18 15.29
C HIS A 778 -15.36 12.79 15.29
N VAL A 779 -16.24 12.20 14.48
CA VAL A 779 -17.66 12.53 14.36
C VAL A 779 -18.51 11.52 15.14
N THR A 780 -19.82 11.73 15.15
CA THR A 780 -20.78 10.92 15.89
C THR A 780 -20.92 9.52 15.31
N ALA A 781 -21.17 9.42 14.00
CA ALA A 781 -21.54 8.18 13.33
C ALA A 781 -20.47 7.71 12.33
N ASN A 782 -20.66 6.56 11.65
CA ASN A 782 -19.71 6.09 10.63
C ASN A 782 -19.41 7.18 9.58
N PRO A 783 -18.13 7.40 9.19
CA PRO A 783 -17.69 8.66 8.59
C PRO A 783 -17.95 8.80 7.08
N SER A 784 -18.40 7.75 6.37
CA SER A 784 -18.45 7.76 4.90
C SER A 784 -19.28 8.93 4.33
N ALA A 785 -20.45 9.22 4.91
CA ALA A 785 -21.27 10.35 4.48
C ALA A 785 -20.60 11.71 4.76
N TYR A 786 -19.95 11.85 5.91
CA TYR A 786 -19.20 13.06 6.26
C TYR A 786 -18.07 13.31 5.26
N ILE A 787 -17.34 12.28 4.85
CA ILE A 787 -16.23 12.40 3.89
C ILE A 787 -16.73 12.85 2.52
N VAL A 788 -17.86 12.28 2.04
CA VAL A 788 -18.47 12.67 0.75
C VAL A 788 -18.97 14.12 0.81
N ILE A 789 -19.52 14.55 1.94
CA ILE A 789 -19.95 15.94 2.18
C ILE A 789 -18.77 16.91 2.22
N ALA A 790 -17.69 16.53 2.92
CA ALA A 790 -16.45 17.29 2.94
C ALA A 790 -15.86 17.43 1.53
N SER A 791 -15.96 16.38 0.72
CA SER A 791 -15.52 16.39 -0.68
C SER A 791 -16.34 17.34 -1.57
N GLU A 792 -17.67 17.31 -1.47
CA GLU A 792 -18.57 18.26 -2.16
C GLU A 792 -18.28 19.71 -1.76
N HIS A 793 -18.04 19.98 -0.47
CA HIS A 793 -17.68 21.31 0.00
C HIS A 793 -16.29 21.74 -0.49
N ALA A 794 -15.28 20.87 -0.38
CA ALA A 794 -13.93 21.15 -0.84
C ALA A 794 -13.90 21.48 -2.34
N ALA A 795 -14.68 20.78 -3.16
CA ALA A 795 -14.77 21.05 -4.59
C ALA A 795 -15.23 22.51 -4.87
N GLU A 796 -16.24 23.01 -4.15
CA GLU A 796 -16.69 24.40 -4.27
C GLU A 796 -15.58 25.38 -3.92
N ARG A 797 -14.88 25.13 -2.81
CA ARG A 797 -13.78 25.97 -2.35
C ARG A 797 -12.64 26.01 -3.36
N ILE A 798 -12.20 24.84 -3.84
CA ILE A 798 -11.11 24.71 -4.80
C ILE A 798 -11.47 25.40 -6.12
N LEU A 799 -12.69 25.19 -6.64
CA LEU A 799 -13.15 25.85 -7.87
C LEU A 799 -13.24 27.37 -7.74
N ALA A 800 -13.50 27.89 -6.54
CA ALA A 800 -13.53 29.32 -6.26
C ALA A 800 -12.14 29.97 -6.11
N LEU A 801 -11.07 29.19 -5.92
CA LEU A 801 -9.71 29.71 -5.80
C LEU A 801 -9.19 30.23 -7.15
N ALA A 802 -8.59 31.42 -7.13
CA ALA A 802 -7.81 31.93 -8.25
C ALA A 802 -6.72 30.91 -8.66
N THR A 803 -6.48 30.79 -9.96
CA THR A 803 -5.39 29.98 -10.47
C THR A 803 -4.04 30.59 -10.07
N PRO A 804 -3.01 29.78 -9.80
CA PRO A 804 -1.65 30.29 -9.63
C PRO A 804 -1.22 31.14 -10.83
N THR A 805 -0.42 32.18 -10.58
CA THR A 805 0.13 33.07 -11.60
C THR A 805 1.64 33.03 -11.55
N ALA A 806 2.28 32.93 -12.71
CA ALA A 806 3.73 32.88 -12.80
C ALA A 806 4.40 34.13 -12.19
N VAL A 807 5.31 33.90 -11.26
CA VAL A 807 6.07 34.94 -10.56
C VAL A 807 7.18 35.49 -11.46
N ALA A 808 7.27 36.82 -11.56
CA ALA A 808 8.28 37.49 -12.37
C ALA A 808 9.69 37.33 -11.79
N GLN A 809 10.71 37.52 -12.62
CA GLN A 809 12.11 37.54 -12.19
C GLN A 809 12.30 38.47 -10.99
N TYR A 810 13.09 38.03 -10.02
CA TYR A 810 13.43 38.78 -8.81
C TYR A 810 12.30 38.99 -7.78
N GLN A 811 11.08 38.50 -8.00
CA GLN A 811 10.04 38.53 -6.97
C GLN A 811 10.15 37.33 -6.00
N GLN A 812 9.44 37.34 -4.87
CA GLN A 812 9.44 36.18 -3.98
C GLN A 812 8.63 35.04 -4.60
N CYS A 813 9.20 33.83 -4.66
CA CYS A 813 8.52 32.62 -5.15
C CYS A 813 8.49 31.48 -4.12
N GLY A 814 8.88 31.74 -2.87
CA GLY A 814 8.92 30.74 -1.81
C GLY A 814 9.48 31.24 -0.49
N GLY A 815 9.40 30.39 0.52
CA GLY A 815 9.81 30.66 1.90
C GLY A 815 8.81 30.10 2.91
N ILE A 816 9.24 29.91 4.16
CA ILE A 816 8.43 29.28 5.21
C ILE A 816 7.12 30.01 5.52
N ASN A 817 7.08 31.35 5.38
CA ASN A 817 5.89 32.17 5.60
C ASN A 817 5.19 32.59 4.30
N TYR A 818 5.66 32.09 3.16
CA TYR A 818 5.09 32.45 1.86
C TYR A 818 3.84 31.62 1.57
N SER A 819 2.80 32.29 1.06
CA SER A 819 1.48 31.70 0.74
C SER A 819 1.03 31.98 -0.70
N GLY A 820 1.83 32.72 -1.47
CA GLY A 820 1.57 33.06 -2.87
C GLY A 820 1.92 31.92 -3.84
N SER A 821 2.11 32.26 -5.12
CA SER A 821 2.46 31.27 -6.14
C SER A 821 3.94 30.92 -6.14
N PHE A 822 4.24 29.63 -6.34
CA PHE A 822 5.59 29.07 -6.42
C PHE A 822 6.03 28.82 -7.88
N VAL A 823 5.13 28.99 -8.85
CA VAL A 823 5.47 28.86 -10.28
C VAL A 823 6.19 30.11 -10.78
N CYS A 824 7.26 29.93 -11.55
CA CYS A 824 8.04 31.04 -12.11
C CYS A 824 7.64 31.33 -13.55
N ALA A 825 7.84 32.57 -13.99
CA ALA A 825 7.75 32.93 -15.40
C ALA A 825 8.73 32.08 -16.23
N SER A 826 8.33 31.78 -17.48
CA SER A 826 9.12 30.94 -18.37
C SER A 826 10.56 31.45 -18.52
N GLY A 827 11.53 30.54 -18.47
CA GLY A 827 12.96 30.86 -18.48
C GLY A 827 13.59 31.05 -17.09
N TYR A 828 12.79 31.08 -16.03
CA TYR A 828 13.27 31.22 -14.64
C TYR A 828 12.90 30.00 -13.79
N THR A 829 13.69 29.76 -12.74
CA THR A 829 13.42 28.71 -11.75
C THR A 829 13.47 29.32 -10.36
N CYS A 830 12.57 28.91 -9.48
CA CYS A 830 12.56 29.36 -8.10
C CYS A 830 13.81 28.80 -7.38
N LYS A 831 14.72 29.68 -6.96
CA LYS A 831 15.96 29.31 -6.28
C LYS A 831 15.88 29.68 -4.81
N TYR A 832 16.08 28.68 -3.95
CA TYR A 832 16.31 28.88 -2.52
C TYR A 832 17.44 29.89 -2.30
N GLN A 833 17.20 30.90 -1.46
CA GLN A 833 18.25 31.81 -0.98
C GLN A 833 18.49 31.56 0.51
N ASN A 834 17.40 31.48 1.28
CA ASN A 834 17.36 31.07 2.68
C ASN A 834 15.94 30.54 3.01
N ASP A 835 15.72 30.09 4.24
CA ASP A 835 14.45 29.48 4.67
C ASP A 835 13.23 30.39 4.51
N TYR A 836 13.42 31.71 4.54
CA TYR A 836 12.33 32.69 4.50
C TYR A 836 12.10 33.30 3.12
N TYR A 837 13.05 33.19 2.19
CA TYR A 837 13.00 33.88 0.91
C TYR A 837 13.64 33.09 -0.22
N TRP A 838 12.83 32.82 -1.24
CA TRP A 838 13.25 32.17 -2.48
C TRP A 838 12.87 33.08 -3.66
N GLN A 839 13.65 33.06 -4.74
CA GLN A 839 13.50 34.03 -5.84
C GLN A 839 13.66 33.37 -7.23
N PRO A 840 12.88 33.75 -8.26
CA PRO A 840 13.09 33.29 -9.63
C PRO A 840 14.37 33.88 -10.21
N LEU A 841 15.29 33.00 -10.59
CA LEU A 841 16.56 33.33 -11.24
C LEU A 841 16.70 32.49 -12.51
N CYS A 842 17.58 32.90 -13.44
CA CYS A 842 17.83 32.15 -14.66
C CYS A 842 18.25 30.71 -14.31
N ALA A 843 17.71 29.73 -15.02
CA ALA A 843 18.24 28.37 -14.93
C ALA A 843 19.72 28.42 -15.33
N ALA A 844 20.62 28.01 -14.44
CA ALA A 844 22.01 27.81 -14.82
C ALA A 844 22.01 26.82 -16.00
N ILE A 845 22.57 27.23 -17.14
CA ILE A 845 22.85 26.32 -18.24
C ILE A 845 23.70 25.21 -17.60
N GLN A 846 23.22 23.95 -17.61
CA GLN A 846 24.10 22.84 -17.24
C GLN A 846 25.30 22.93 -18.16
N GLU A 847 26.50 23.14 -17.60
CA GLU A 847 27.75 22.93 -18.32
C GLU A 847 27.78 21.46 -18.76
N THR A 848 27.29 21.18 -19.96
CA THR A 848 27.77 20.04 -20.70
C THR A 848 29.28 20.23 -20.78
N GLN A 849 30.02 19.33 -20.14
CA GLN A 849 31.46 19.18 -20.29
C GLN A 849 31.77 18.91 -21.76
N ILE A 850 31.84 19.96 -22.57
CA ILE A 850 32.51 19.92 -23.86
C ILE A 850 33.99 19.82 -23.51
N ARG A 851 34.54 18.59 -23.55
CA ARG A 851 35.98 18.39 -23.66
C ARG A 851 36.43 19.09 -24.93
N LEU A 852 37.03 20.28 -24.77
CA LEU A 852 37.81 20.87 -25.85
C LEU A 852 39.07 20.01 -26.04
N PRO A 853 39.40 19.59 -27.28
CA PRO A 853 40.64 18.90 -27.56
C PRO A 853 41.80 19.85 -27.30
N THR A 854 42.73 19.43 -26.45
CA THR A 854 43.99 20.11 -26.23
C THR A 854 44.87 19.99 -27.46
N HIS A 855 44.96 21.03 -28.28
CA HIS A 855 46.13 21.25 -29.13
C HIS A 855 46.30 22.73 -29.49
N GLY A 856 47.45 23.27 -29.06
CA GLY A 856 48.35 24.12 -29.86
C GLY A 856 47.84 25.48 -30.34
N ASP A 857 48.42 26.52 -29.75
CA ASP A 857 48.78 27.81 -30.38
C ASP A 857 47.70 28.56 -31.17
N ASP A 858 47.01 29.48 -30.47
CA ASP A 858 46.86 30.88 -30.91
C ASP A 858 46.08 31.68 -29.85
N ALA A 859 46.81 32.31 -28.93
CA ALA A 859 46.27 33.22 -27.92
C ALA A 859 46.37 34.67 -28.42
N ALA A 860 45.34 35.16 -29.12
CA ALA A 860 45.06 36.60 -29.24
C ALA A 860 43.70 36.86 -29.92
N GLU A 861 42.59 36.75 -29.19
CA GLU A 861 41.39 37.60 -29.27
C GLU A 861 40.33 37.02 -28.33
N TYR A 862 39.43 37.86 -27.80
CA TYR A 862 38.42 37.59 -26.75
C TYR A 862 38.87 37.76 -25.29
N ALA A 863 39.30 38.98 -24.96
CA ALA A 863 39.19 39.52 -23.60
C ALA A 863 38.25 40.74 -23.60
N ALA A 864 36.95 40.50 -23.62
CA ALA A 864 35.95 41.48 -23.21
C ALA A 864 34.75 40.74 -22.63
N VAL A 865 34.23 41.28 -21.52
CA VAL A 865 33.08 40.79 -20.73
C VAL A 865 33.42 39.74 -19.68
N PHE A 866 34.06 40.16 -18.58
CA PHE A 866 33.74 39.73 -17.20
C PHE A 866 34.54 40.57 -16.20
N LYS A 867 33.98 41.70 -15.75
CA LYS A 867 34.42 42.41 -14.55
C LYS A 867 33.22 43.10 -13.89
N TRP A 868 32.50 42.37 -13.04
CA TRP A 868 31.85 42.96 -11.88
C TRP A 868 31.35 41.87 -10.91
N HIS A 869 32.17 41.53 -9.90
CA HIS A 869 31.74 41.24 -8.52
C HIS A 869 32.92 40.67 -7.72
N LYS A 870 33.46 41.47 -6.81
CA LYS A 870 33.99 41.07 -5.50
C LYS A 870 34.47 42.33 -4.79
N GLY A 871 33.62 42.89 -3.95
CA GLY A 871 33.97 43.90 -2.95
C GLY A 871 33.78 43.29 -1.58
N GLU A 872 34.87 42.79 -1.01
CA GLU A 872 34.97 42.39 0.40
C GLU A 872 35.02 43.66 1.26
N VAL A 873 34.23 43.70 2.33
CA VAL A 873 34.31 44.73 3.39
C VAL A 873 34.66 44.02 4.68
N GLU A 874 35.94 44.12 5.07
CA GLU A 874 36.37 43.91 6.46
C GLU A 874 36.51 45.28 7.15
N GLY A 875 35.92 45.39 8.34
CA GLY A 875 36.01 46.57 9.19
C GLY A 875 37.18 46.51 10.18
N GLY A 876 37.43 47.63 10.85
CA GLY A 876 38.17 47.61 12.12
C GLY A 876 38.92 48.89 12.51
N HIS A 877 38.34 49.61 13.47
CA HIS A 877 38.97 50.39 14.54
C HIS A 877 39.39 51.86 14.36
N GLY A 878 38.74 52.71 15.18
CA GLY A 878 39.22 54.03 15.61
C GLY A 878 38.13 54.76 16.41
N GLY A 879 38.31 54.86 17.73
CA GLY A 879 37.34 55.38 18.71
C GLY A 879 37.10 56.90 18.73
N PRO A 880 36.43 57.42 19.78
CA PRO A 880 35.37 58.42 19.64
C PRO A 880 35.78 59.85 20.03
N GLU A 881 35.06 60.86 19.53
CA GLU A 881 35.00 62.16 20.20
C GLU A 881 33.67 62.90 19.98
N LEU A 882 33.30 63.64 21.03
CA LEU A 882 32.04 64.31 21.33
C LEU A 882 31.76 65.53 20.46
N ALA A 883 30.48 65.80 20.17
CA ALA A 883 29.86 67.12 20.41
C ALA A 883 28.33 67.07 20.17
N ARG A 884 27.58 67.37 21.23
CA ARG A 884 26.19 67.87 21.18
C ARG A 884 26.17 69.29 20.63
N VAL A 885 25.11 69.65 19.91
CA VAL A 885 24.26 70.88 20.06
C VAL A 885 22.94 70.51 19.34
N ASP A 886 21.83 70.30 20.04
CA ASP A 886 20.71 71.26 20.27
C ASP A 886 20.26 71.98 18.99
N GLU A 887 19.01 72.24 18.65
CA GLU A 887 17.68 72.05 19.24
C GLU A 887 16.67 72.48 18.15
N ALA A 888 15.41 72.11 18.38
CA ALA A 888 14.23 72.94 18.11
C ALA A 888 13.61 73.04 16.69
N ASN A 889 12.36 72.57 16.68
CA ASN A 889 11.15 73.17 16.11
C ASN A 889 11.01 73.18 14.58
N GLY A 890 9.89 72.78 13.98
CA GLY A 890 8.54 72.54 14.50
C GLY A 890 7.56 72.82 13.36
N HIS A 891 6.40 72.13 13.40
CA HIS A 891 5.22 72.29 12.54
C HIS A 891 5.40 71.86 11.06
N GLY A 892 4.56 71.03 10.44
CA GLY A 892 3.17 70.66 10.73
C GLY A 892 2.28 71.10 9.56
N ILE A 893 1.33 70.23 9.19
CA ILE A 893 0.22 70.42 8.22
C ILE A 893 0.66 70.17 6.76
N ALA A 894 0.14 69.25 5.93
CA ALA A 894 -1.05 68.37 5.79
C ALA A 894 -1.59 68.61 4.35
N ASP A 895 -1.92 67.48 3.71
CA ASP A 895 -2.81 67.27 2.57
C ASP A 895 -2.68 68.12 1.29
N THR A 896 -2.47 67.43 0.15
CA THR A 896 -3.51 67.18 -0.86
C THR A 896 -2.94 66.45 -2.09
N THR A 897 -3.49 65.26 -2.39
CA THR A 897 -3.54 64.61 -3.72
C THR A 897 -4.47 65.41 -4.68
N PRO A 898 -4.62 65.11 -6.00
CA PRO A 898 -4.16 63.95 -6.80
C PRO A 898 -3.62 64.24 -8.23
N GLY A 899 -3.00 63.21 -8.82
CA GLY A 899 -3.32 62.74 -10.18
C GLY A 899 -2.60 63.37 -11.37
N LEU A 900 -1.87 62.54 -12.12
CA LEU A 900 -1.80 62.58 -13.57
C LEU A 900 -1.28 61.21 -14.06
N GLY A 901 -2.07 60.56 -14.92
CA GLY A 901 -1.72 59.32 -15.59
C GLY A 901 -0.97 59.53 -16.91
N TRP A 902 -0.96 58.44 -17.68
CA TRP A 902 -0.38 58.21 -19.02
C TRP A 902 1.12 57.90 -19.02
N SER A 903 1.66 57.01 -19.85
CA SER A 903 1.26 55.81 -20.60
C SER A 903 2.50 55.46 -21.43
N VAL A 904 2.88 54.18 -21.49
CA VAL A 904 3.53 53.52 -22.64
C VAL A 904 4.90 54.07 -23.11
N ALA A 905 5.94 53.30 -22.83
CA ALA A 905 6.91 52.77 -23.81
C ALA A 905 7.54 51.49 -23.24
#